data_AF-A0A4Z0PY98-F1
#
_entry.id   AF-A0A4Z0PY98-F1
#
_cell.length_a   1.000
_cell.length_b   1.000
_cell.length_c   1.000
_cell.angle_alpha   90.00
_cell.angle_beta   90.00
_cell.angle_gamma   90.00
#
_symmetry.space_group_name_H-M   'P 1'
#
loop_
_entity.id
_entity.type
_entity.pdbx_description
1 polymer ?
#
loop_
_entity_poly.entity_id
_entity_poly.type
_entity_poly.pdbx_seq_one_letter_code
_entity_poly.pdbx_strand_id
1 'polypeptide(L)'
;MHLFTRFMSPLLTLGVLLFCSGAIHGQNSVLLDDFNRADSPTVGNGWVETETTPGTGATVTAGQLRLSSGTVGKDFVSRDVRTRYSPVLSDNAGQLTWAWNMQQSRPNPSGFLNNNYGVAFVLAGSTENLLTGNGYAVVYGNGGASDSLRLVRYTGGLSGNTNLKTLVAVAVPANPTTGPFSTVRVTYSAEENTWTLEQTANTTSFDDPTTATFTRVGSRSDDTYTGVALPYIGCFWNHATTATEAAVFDNIYVTAPCTQDPEPTQAGTASGATGITSTSATLNWTTGNGSGRLVVVRGPGASTALPSDGVTYPVSASFGTGGQLGTGAYAVATGTASSVTVQGLQPNTTYTYQVYEYNGAGCATNYLQSPSQGPTVSVTFTTQPCQLATAPTASATAATATLSGTRGAVVSWQPGNGSGRLVVVRAGQAPTTLPVSGMVYSGGSSYGTGSALAPGEFVVYSGTGTTVTLSNLPTGQTLYVAVYEFNGTGCATAYRTTAPATAQLVVPTPPVGTPRFFFGNLHAHSAFSDGNQDAGSSGASTPLQDFQFADASLHSDFLGIAEHNHSQAGMQRPNYAIGLQQADQATNADFVALYGMEWGVISGGGHALVYGVNELLGWEPGNYDVYVPRSDYNALFRQINKRPGAFATLAHPQSGDYNNLATGAFRAVADSAVVGTVLRSGPATSTNVTYSNPSSSSYESTFTALLAKGYHVGITLDHDNHNTTFNRTTQGRLVIVAPSLTKEALLTALRQRSFYASDDWNAEVTYTVGGQPMGSIFTAPVAPAIALSVNDVDGEAIRSITLMKGTPGSGQVAQALTSVAGTTALTFSDAALATGSTAYYYAIILEQDGDRIVTSPIWYTRNVVTGTQAAQPSLALQVFPNPTTGNSTLSYYLSAAEPVTIDVLDAMGRTVTTLRQQVYEASGSHTLTVPSEQWQSGVYLIRVLQGSQVTYQRLLVTQ
;
A
#
# COMPACT_ATOMS: atom_id res chain seq x y z
N MET A 1 30.23 38.04 49.61
CA MET A 1 30.55 39.10 48.63
C MET A 1 29.40 39.07 47.62
N HIS A 2 28.42 40.00 47.64
CA HIS A 2 28.49 41.41 47.19
C HIS A 2 28.83 41.53 45.68
N LEU A 3 28.16 42.31 44.82
CA LEU A 3 26.91 43.14 44.82
C LEU A 3 26.67 43.59 43.32
N PHE A 4 25.56 44.13 42.76
CA PHE A 4 24.18 44.48 43.15
C PHE A 4 23.29 44.74 41.88
N THR A 5 21.98 44.42 41.90
CA THR A 5 20.76 45.20 41.45
C THR A 5 20.79 46.28 40.33
N ARG A 6 19.72 46.69 39.60
CA ARG A 6 18.25 46.37 39.50
C ARG A 6 17.60 47.13 38.28
N PHE A 7 16.25 47.03 38.18
CA PHE A 7 15.27 47.82 37.37
C PHE A 7 14.79 47.12 36.07
N MET A 8 13.49 47.08 35.71
CA MET A 8 12.24 47.56 36.36
C MET A 8 11.00 46.74 35.91
N SER A 9 9.90 46.74 36.69
CA SER A 9 8.63 46.00 36.45
C SER A 9 7.58 46.84 35.65
N PRO A 10 6.41 46.31 35.20
CA PRO A 10 5.29 45.86 36.07
C PRO A 10 4.51 44.59 35.60
N LEU A 11 3.44 44.25 36.32
CA LEU A 11 2.62 43.02 36.23
C LEU A 11 1.45 43.11 35.23
N LEU A 12 0.99 41.95 34.73
CA LEU A 12 -0.44 41.61 34.67
C LEU A 12 -0.65 40.08 34.87
N THR A 13 -1.87 39.66 35.22
CA THR A 13 -2.17 38.29 35.72
C THR A 13 -2.79 37.36 34.67
N LEU A 14 -2.30 36.12 34.57
CA LEU A 14 -3.06 34.99 34.02
C LEU A 14 -2.66 33.67 34.72
N GLY A 15 -3.65 32.88 35.14
CA GLY A 15 -3.46 31.68 35.98
C GLY A 15 -3.51 30.37 35.20
N VAL A 16 -2.34 29.89 34.79
CA VAL A 16 -1.97 28.51 34.38
C VAL A 16 -3.09 27.46 34.30
N LEU A 17 -3.41 26.99 33.09
CA LEU A 17 -3.84 25.61 32.87
C LEU A 17 -2.59 24.71 32.79
N LEU A 18 -2.62 23.55 33.43
CA LEU A 18 -1.55 22.54 33.28
C LEU A 18 -1.66 21.87 31.90
N PHE A 19 -0.63 22.04 31.07
CA PHE A 19 -0.32 21.08 30.02
C PHE A 19 0.62 20.01 30.59
N CYS A 20 0.18 18.76 30.61
CA CYS A 20 1.10 17.63 30.79
C CYS A 20 1.83 17.38 29.46
N SER A 21 3.04 17.95 29.35
CA SER A 21 3.94 17.67 28.22
C SER A 21 4.43 16.22 28.28
N GLY A 22 3.92 15.36 27.38
CA GLY A 22 4.57 14.08 27.08
C GLY A 22 5.94 14.35 26.43
N ALA A 23 7.02 14.00 27.12
CA ALA A 23 8.37 14.21 26.61
C ALA A 23 8.71 13.15 25.54
N ILE A 24 8.79 13.59 24.28
CA ILE A 24 9.40 12.80 23.21
C ILE A 24 10.90 12.70 23.51
N HIS A 25 11.34 11.50 23.91
CA HIS A 25 12.74 11.24 24.25
C HIS A 25 13.58 11.04 22.98
N GLY A 26 13.86 12.13 22.26
CA GLY A 26 14.91 12.14 21.25
C GLY A 26 16.25 11.80 21.90
N GLN A 27 16.92 10.74 21.43
CA GLN A 27 18.18 10.30 22.03
C GLN A 27 19.33 11.21 21.57
N ASN A 28 19.92 11.95 22.52
CA ASN A 28 21.07 12.82 22.24
C ASN A 28 22.25 12.02 21.67
N SER A 29 22.91 12.54 20.63
CA SER A 29 24.17 12.01 20.16
C SER A 29 25.32 12.43 21.08
N VAL A 30 26.17 11.48 21.47
CA VAL A 30 27.35 11.69 22.32
C VAL A 30 28.62 11.46 21.53
N LEU A 31 29.73 12.03 22.02
CA LEU A 31 31.03 11.86 21.36
C LEU A 31 31.47 10.38 21.35
N LEU A 32 31.98 9.95 20.20
CA LEU A 32 32.56 8.63 19.97
C LEU A 32 34.07 8.72 19.74
N ASP A 33 34.51 9.69 18.96
CA ASP A 33 35.91 10.09 18.80
C ASP A 33 36.00 11.51 18.23
N ASP A 34 36.79 12.38 18.87
CA ASP A 34 37.15 13.71 18.36
C ASP A 34 38.56 13.75 17.77
N PHE A 35 39.31 12.64 17.85
CA PHE A 35 40.71 12.53 17.45
C PHE A 35 41.69 13.51 18.13
N ASN A 36 41.28 14.21 19.20
CA ASN A 36 42.09 15.16 19.98
C ASN A 36 43.14 14.46 20.85
N ARG A 37 44.07 13.75 20.19
CA ARG A 37 45.23 13.06 20.77
C ARG A 37 46.49 13.42 19.98
N ALA A 38 47.65 13.06 20.54
CA ALA A 38 48.94 13.34 19.90
C ALA A 38 49.06 12.64 18.54
N ASP A 39 49.82 13.26 17.62
CA ASP A 39 50.09 12.73 16.28
C ASP A 39 50.61 11.28 16.35
N SER A 40 50.01 10.41 15.56
CA SER A 40 50.21 8.95 15.65
C SER A 40 50.08 8.28 14.28
N PRO A 41 50.98 7.33 13.94
CA PRO A 41 50.91 6.55 12.70
C PRO A 41 49.79 5.49 12.70
N THR A 42 49.02 5.39 13.78
CA THR A 42 47.80 4.59 13.91
C THR A 42 46.72 5.38 14.65
N VAL A 43 45.46 5.04 14.42
CA VAL A 43 44.27 5.78 14.89
C VAL A 43 43.89 5.38 16.32
N GLY A 44 44.01 4.10 16.66
CA GLY A 44 43.74 3.57 18.01
C GLY A 44 42.28 3.72 18.45
N ASN A 45 42.03 3.88 19.76
CA ASN A 45 40.69 4.06 20.37
C ASN A 45 39.62 3.01 19.97
N GLY A 46 40.02 1.81 19.55
CA GLY A 46 39.10 0.77 19.08
C GLY A 46 38.61 0.94 17.64
N TRP A 47 39.24 1.80 16.84
CA TRP A 47 39.16 1.74 15.38
C TRP A 47 40.04 0.60 14.85
N VAL A 48 39.56 -0.07 13.81
CA VAL A 48 40.27 -1.11 13.05
C VAL A 48 40.65 -0.54 11.68
N GLU A 49 41.93 -0.62 11.36
CA GLU A 49 42.53 -0.05 10.15
C GLU A 49 42.52 -1.04 8.97
N THR A 50 42.34 -0.52 7.75
CA THR A 50 42.62 -1.25 6.51
C THR A 50 43.23 -0.28 5.52
N GLU A 51 44.49 -0.55 5.15
CA GLU A 51 45.32 0.35 4.35
C GLU A 51 45.88 -0.39 3.13
N THR A 52 45.94 0.32 2.01
CA THR A 52 46.59 -0.07 0.76
C THR A 52 48.10 -0.29 0.96
N THR A 53 48.70 0.43 1.90
CA THR A 53 50.09 0.28 2.32
C THR A 53 50.15 0.42 3.85
N PRO A 54 50.33 -0.70 4.60
CA PRO A 54 50.22 -0.69 6.06
C PRO A 54 51.16 0.28 6.78
N GLY A 55 50.63 0.99 7.78
CA GLY A 55 51.32 1.99 8.59
C GLY A 55 51.61 3.30 7.86
N THR A 56 50.84 3.64 6.81
CA THR A 56 51.08 4.84 5.99
C THR A 56 49.83 5.55 5.48
N GLY A 57 48.65 4.94 5.60
CA GLY A 57 47.37 5.43 5.08
C GLY A 57 46.52 6.15 6.11
N ALA A 58 46.40 5.62 7.34
CA ALA A 58 45.48 6.13 8.38
C ALA A 58 46.20 6.64 9.64
N THR A 59 46.27 7.96 9.81
CA THR A 59 46.98 8.61 10.93
C THR A 59 46.07 9.49 11.77
N VAL A 60 46.46 9.75 13.03
CA VAL A 60 46.01 10.95 13.74
C VAL A 60 47.05 12.03 13.49
N THR A 61 46.62 13.23 13.09
CA THR A 61 47.53 14.34 12.79
C THR A 61 46.82 15.67 13.07
N ALA A 62 47.46 16.55 13.84
CA ALA A 62 46.92 17.84 14.27
C ALA A 62 45.53 17.76 14.94
N GLY A 63 45.28 16.66 15.69
CA GLY A 63 44.00 16.41 16.37
C GLY A 63 42.89 15.84 15.49
N GLN A 64 43.17 15.44 14.26
CA GLN A 64 42.17 14.93 13.31
C GLN A 64 42.55 13.55 12.75
N LEU A 65 41.57 12.74 12.36
CA LEU A 65 41.81 11.53 11.57
C LEU A 65 42.13 11.95 10.13
N ARG A 66 43.29 11.52 9.64
CA ARG A 66 43.74 11.76 8.27
C ARG A 66 43.88 10.42 7.54
N LEU A 67 43.23 10.32 6.38
CA LEU A 67 43.45 9.24 5.41
C LEU A 67 44.24 9.82 4.23
N SER A 68 45.50 9.43 4.06
CA SER A 68 46.39 9.99 3.02
C SER A 68 47.46 8.99 2.61
N SER A 69 47.73 8.84 1.30
CA SER A 69 48.53 7.73 0.78
C SER A 69 49.44 8.14 -0.37
N GLY A 70 50.53 7.40 -0.55
CA GLY A 70 51.43 7.52 -1.71
C GLY A 70 51.09 6.57 -2.86
N THR A 71 50.13 5.65 -2.68
CA THR A 71 49.77 4.59 -3.63
C THR A 71 48.34 4.73 -4.16
N VAL A 72 47.98 3.98 -5.21
CA VAL A 72 46.60 3.90 -5.71
C VAL A 72 45.85 2.86 -4.89
N GLY A 73 44.69 3.22 -4.32
CA GLY A 73 43.95 2.28 -3.48
C GLY A 73 42.74 2.85 -2.76
N LYS A 74 42.43 2.21 -1.63
CA LYS A 74 41.25 2.45 -0.78
C LYS A 74 41.64 2.23 0.68
N ASP A 75 41.85 3.33 1.41
CA ASP A 75 42.25 3.35 2.82
C ASP A 75 41.04 3.69 3.70
N PHE A 76 40.84 2.97 4.81
CA PHE A 76 39.71 3.22 5.72
C PHE A 76 39.96 2.73 7.15
N VAL A 77 39.15 3.25 8.07
CA VAL A 77 38.97 2.73 9.42
C VAL A 77 37.52 2.39 9.69
N SER A 78 37.29 1.39 10.53
CA SER A 78 35.95 0.95 10.95
C SER A 78 35.87 0.74 12.47
N ARG A 79 34.68 0.77 13.05
CA ARG A 79 34.47 0.58 14.50
C ARG A 79 33.12 -0.04 14.79
N ASP A 80 33.11 -1.04 15.67
CA ASP A 80 31.89 -1.67 16.19
C ASP A 80 31.18 -0.72 17.18
N VAL A 81 29.88 -0.51 17.00
CA VAL A 81 29.03 0.33 17.84
C VAL A 81 27.81 -0.40 18.43
N ARG A 82 27.80 -1.74 18.46
CA ARG A 82 26.74 -2.57 19.10
C ARG A 82 26.41 -2.21 20.55
N THR A 83 27.32 -1.51 21.24
CA THR A 83 27.15 -1.04 22.63
C THR A 83 26.51 0.36 22.74
N ARG A 84 26.15 0.99 21.62
CA ARG A 84 25.51 2.32 21.56
C ARG A 84 24.02 2.22 21.26
N TYR A 85 23.64 1.39 20.29
CA TYR A 85 22.24 1.20 19.87
C TYR A 85 22.08 -0.21 19.27
N SER A 86 20.84 -0.67 19.06
CA SER A 86 20.61 -1.99 18.45
C SER A 86 21.17 -2.01 17.03
N PRO A 87 22.03 -2.99 16.69
CA PRO A 87 22.62 -3.08 15.35
C PRO A 87 21.58 -3.41 14.28
N VAL A 88 20.43 -3.97 14.66
CA VAL A 88 19.25 -4.04 13.80
C VAL A 88 18.53 -2.69 13.93
N LEU A 89 18.63 -1.86 12.90
CA LEU A 89 18.27 -0.44 13.01
C LEU A 89 16.76 -0.24 13.24
N SER A 90 15.91 -1.10 12.67
CA SER A 90 14.46 -1.12 12.89
C SER A 90 14.04 -1.32 14.35
N ASP A 91 14.89 -1.91 15.18
CA ASP A 91 14.52 -2.38 16.51
C ASP A 91 14.79 -1.30 17.59
N ASN A 92 15.18 -0.10 17.18
CA ASN A 92 15.51 1.01 18.08
C ASN A 92 14.28 1.84 18.42
N ALA A 93 14.02 2.01 19.71
CA ALA A 93 13.02 2.94 20.21
C ALA A 93 13.49 4.40 20.03
N GLY A 94 12.99 5.05 18.99
CA GLY A 94 13.26 6.45 18.66
C GLY A 94 14.34 6.66 17.58
N GLN A 95 14.59 7.93 17.27
CA GLN A 95 15.46 8.35 16.16
C GLN A 95 16.96 8.11 16.46
N LEU A 96 17.64 7.41 15.57
CA LEU A 96 19.10 7.32 15.55
C LEU A 96 19.71 8.56 14.89
N THR A 97 20.86 9.02 15.38
CA THR A 97 21.58 10.20 14.91
C THR A 97 23.09 9.95 14.83
N TRP A 98 23.67 10.34 13.71
CA TRP A 98 25.12 10.45 13.50
C TRP A 98 25.43 11.88 13.09
N ALA A 99 26.44 12.51 13.69
CA ALA A 99 26.92 13.82 13.27
C ALA A 99 28.45 13.85 13.30
N TRP A 100 29.07 14.38 12.25
CA TRP A 100 30.54 14.36 12.12
C TRP A 100 31.04 15.45 11.15
N ASN A 101 32.34 15.67 11.19
CA ASN A 101 33.06 16.52 10.27
C ASN A 101 33.83 15.67 9.24
N MET A 102 33.70 16.00 7.95
CA MET A 102 34.44 15.35 6.86
C MET A 102 34.89 16.34 5.78
N GLN A 103 36.11 16.16 5.29
CA GLN A 103 36.66 16.86 4.12
C GLN A 103 37.37 15.85 3.22
N GLN A 104 37.39 16.12 1.91
CA GLN A 104 38.42 15.59 1.02
C GLN A 104 39.13 16.76 0.35
N SER A 105 40.46 16.73 0.35
CA SER A 105 41.32 17.79 -0.21
C SER A 105 41.07 18.12 -1.70
N ARG A 106 40.61 17.15 -2.50
CA ARG A 106 40.28 17.34 -3.93
C ARG A 106 38.89 17.98 -4.10
N PRO A 107 38.74 19.04 -4.92
CA PRO A 107 37.48 19.78 -5.07
C PRO A 107 36.46 19.24 -6.09
N ASN A 108 36.82 18.23 -6.88
CA ASN A 108 35.89 17.52 -7.77
C ASN A 108 36.26 16.02 -7.85
N PRO A 109 36.04 15.24 -6.75
CA PRO A 109 36.44 13.84 -6.64
C PRO A 109 35.55 12.88 -7.44
N SER A 110 36.13 12.08 -8.35
CA SER A 110 35.40 11.27 -9.35
C SER A 110 34.67 9.98 -8.86
N GLY A 111 34.57 9.74 -7.55
CA GLY A 111 33.93 8.59 -6.93
C GLY A 111 34.85 7.39 -6.64
N PHE A 112 34.27 6.18 -6.58
CA PHE A 112 34.81 5.02 -5.87
C PHE A 112 35.49 3.96 -6.77
N LEU A 113 35.53 4.19 -8.09
CA LEU A 113 36.28 3.32 -9.01
C LEU A 113 37.80 3.42 -8.78
N ASN A 114 38.55 2.42 -9.22
CA ASN A 114 40.01 2.46 -9.16
C ASN A 114 40.55 3.62 -10.02
N ASN A 115 41.55 4.32 -9.51
CA ASN A 115 42.10 5.57 -10.05
C ASN A 115 41.17 6.82 -9.98
N ASN A 116 40.01 6.72 -9.32
CA ASN A 116 39.19 7.87 -8.96
C ASN A 116 39.47 8.34 -7.52
N TYR A 117 38.82 9.43 -7.12
CA TYR A 117 38.86 9.96 -5.75
C TYR A 117 37.47 9.97 -5.15
N GLY A 118 37.31 9.55 -3.90
CA GLY A 118 36.01 9.51 -3.22
C GLY A 118 36.19 9.40 -1.72
N VAL A 119 35.34 10.08 -0.95
CA VAL A 119 35.36 10.02 0.51
C VAL A 119 34.00 9.59 1.02
N ALA A 120 33.97 8.77 2.07
CA ALA A 120 32.74 8.28 2.66
C ALA A 120 32.81 8.20 4.19
N PHE A 121 31.66 8.45 4.82
CA PHE A 121 31.39 8.08 6.21
C PHE A 121 30.31 7.00 6.22
N VAL A 122 30.65 5.79 6.67
CA VAL A 122 29.72 4.68 6.84
C VAL A 122 28.99 4.85 8.16
N LEU A 123 27.67 4.93 8.07
CA LEU A 123 26.74 5.15 9.19
C LEU A 123 26.41 3.84 9.90
N ALA A 124 26.20 2.79 9.11
CA ALA A 124 25.84 1.46 9.57
C ALA A 124 26.16 0.46 8.46
N GLY A 125 27.03 -0.52 8.74
CA GLY A 125 27.52 -1.52 7.79
C GLY A 125 27.55 -2.93 8.38
N SER A 126 27.26 -3.93 7.55
CA SER A 126 27.16 -5.35 7.97
C SER A 126 28.50 -6.02 8.27
N THR A 127 29.61 -5.43 7.81
CA THR A 127 30.97 -6.00 7.88
C THR A 127 32.00 -4.92 8.15
N GLU A 128 33.00 -5.26 8.96
CA GLU A 128 34.16 -4.42 9.30
C GLU A 128 34.96 -3.99 8.04
N ASN A 129 35.14 -4.93 7.11
CA ASN A 129 35.70 -4.64 5.79
C ASN A 129 34.67 -3.90 4.90
N LEU A 130 34.85 -2.58 4.79
CA LEU A 130 33.97 -1.67 4.04
C LEU A 130 34.06 -1.83 2.51
N LEU A 131 35.00 -2.63 1.99
CA LEU A 131 35.04 -3.05 0.58
C LEU A 131 34.03 -4.16 0.29
N THR A 132 33.36 -4.69 1.32
CA THR A 132 32.41 -5.80 1.25
C THR A 132 31.13 -5.47 2.03
N GLY A 133 30.18 -6.42 2.07
CA GLY A 133 28.94 -6.28 2.83
C GLY A 133 27.98 -5.22 2.28
N ASN A 134 27.01 -4.85 3.11
CA ASN A 134 25.92 -3.95 2.77
C ASN A 134 25.76 -2.90 3.87
N GLY A 135 25.12 -1.77 3.56
CA GLY A 135 24.85 -0.75 4.57
C GLY A 135 24.47 0.62 4.01
N TYR A 136 24.63 1.64 4.86
CA TYR A 136 24.31 3.04 4.56
C TYR A 136 25.52 3.92 4.86
N ALA A 137 25.76 4.90 3.99
CA ALA A 137 26.89 5.81 4.08
C ALA A 137 26.53 7.19 3.52
N VAL A 138 27.23 8.24 3.95
CA VAL A 138 27.31 9.49 3.20
C VAL A 138 28.61 9.50 2.40
N VAL A 139 28.53 9.85 1.12
CA VAL A 139 29.66 9.89 0.20
C VAL A 139 29.78 11.27 -0.47
N TYR A 140 31.00 11.71 -0.71
CA TYR A 140 31.29 12.85 -1.58
C TYR A 140 32.20 12.40 -2.74
N GLY A 141 31.69 12.57 -3.95
CA GLY A 141 32.36 12.25 -5.20
C GLY A 141 31.54 11.43 -6.20
N ASN A 142 31.60 11.79 -7.47
CA ASN A 142 30.77 11.33 -8.58
C ASN A 142 31.44 11.66 -9.95
N GLY A 143 30.97 11.05 -11.05
CA GLY A 143 31.45 11.41 -12.38
C GLY A 143 30.78 12.66 -12.94
N GLY A 144 31.41 13.84 -12.84
CA GLY A 144 30.85 15.07 -13.41
C GLY A 144 31.71 16.32 -13.21
N ALA A 145 31.16 17.49 -13.56
CA ALA A 145 31.76 18.82 -13.38
C ALA A 145 31.23 19.59 -12.14
N SER A 146 30.39 18.93 -11.34
CA SER A 146 29.87 19.42 -10.06
C SER A 146 29.52 18.23 -9.18
N ASP A 147 30.27 18.04 -8.11
CA ASP A 147 30.07 16.90 -7.22
C ASP A 147 28.93 17.11 -6.21
N SER A 148 28.43 15.99 -5.67
CA SER A 148 27.38 15.98 -4.66
C SER A 148 27.82 15.24 -3.40
N LEU A 149 27.43 15.78 -2.24
CA LEU A 149 27.33 15.03 -0.99
C LEU A 149 26.04 14.22 -1.05
N ARG A 150 26.14 12.90 -0.83
CA ARG A 150 25.06 11.96 -1.09
C ARG A 150 24.93 10.97 0.05
N LEU A 151 23.75 10.89 0.67
CA LEU A 151 23.37 9.71 1.42
C LEU A 151 23.09 8.59 0.43
N VAL A 152 23.77 7.45 0.59
CA VAL A 152 23.64 6.27 -0.26
C VAL A 152 23.38 5.04 0.58
N ARG A 153 22.62 4.11 0.02
CA ARG A 153 22.69 2.70 0.39
C ARG A 153 23.75 2.04 -0.47
N TYR A 154 24.63 1.22 0.11
CA TYR A 154 25.62 0.45 -0.63
C TYR A 154 25.36 -1.06 -0.56
N THR A 155 25.64 -1.75 -1.67
CA THR A 155 25.48 -3.19 -1.83
C THR A 155 26.77 -3.79 -2.38
N GLY A 156 27.41 -4.71 -1.66
CA GLY A 156 28.74 -5.23 -2.03
C GLY A 156 29.90 -4.27 -1.75
N GLY A 157 29.77 -3.45 -0.71
CA GLY A 157 30.80 -2.51 -0.23
C GLY A 157 31.04 -1.27 -1.10
N LEU A 158 31.91 -0.38 -0.60
CA LEU A 158 32.30 0.88 -1.24
C LEU A 158 33.37 0.69 -2.35
N SER A 159 33.24 -0.40 -3.11
CA SER A 159 34.25 -0.83 -4.09
C SER A 159 34.08 -0.22 -5.49
N GLY A 160 32.91 0.38 -5.81
CA GLY A 160 32.67 1.09 -7.07
C GLY A 160 31.35 1.87 -7.10
N ASN A 161 31.22 2.83 -8.04
CA ASN A 161 30.05 3.72 -8.12
C ASN A 161 28.72 2.99 -8.38
N THR A 162 28.75 1.84 -9.06
CA THR A 162 27.58 0.99 -9.35
C THR A 162 26.93 0.42 -8.09
N ASN A 163 27.68 0.31 -6.99
CA ASN A 163 27.21 -0.29 -5.74
C ASN A 163 26.35 0.70 -4.93
N LEU A 164 26.31 1.98 -5.33
CA LEU A 164 25.82 3.10 -4.51
C LEU A 164 24.45 3.60 -4.99
N LYS A 165 23.36 3.10 -4.39
CA LYS A 165 22.00 3.65 -4.59
C LYS A 165 21.89 4.98 -3.85
N THR A 166 21.85 6.09 -4.59
CA THR A 166 21.63 7.42 -3.99
C THR A 166 20.23 7.53 -3.40
N LEU A 167 20.15 7.88 -2.12
CA LEU A 167 18.90 8.09 -1.39
C LEU A 167 18.53 9.58 -1.37
N VAL A 168 19.48 10.41 -0.94
CA VAL A 168 19.37 11.87 -0.82
C VAL A 168 20.68 12.50 -1.29
N ALA A 169 20.63 13.68 -1.93
CA ALA A 169 21.81 14.34 -2.49
C ALA A 169 21.71 15.88 -2.47
N VAL A 170 22.85 16.55 -2.30
CA VAL A 170 23.03 18.00 -2.52
C VAL A 170 24.29 18.23 -3.34
N ALA A 171 24.21 19.10 -4.35
CA ALA A 171 25.40 19.56 -5.07
C ALA A 171 26.24 20.46 -4.15
N VAL A 172 27.52 20.13 -3.97
CA VAL A 172 28.43 20.92 -3.15
C VAL A 172 29.20 21.89 -4.05
N PRO A 173 29.23 23.21 -3.76
CA PRO A 173 30.00 24.15 -4.56
C PRO A 173 31.48 23.76 -4.61
N ALA A 174 32.03 23.62 -5.82
CA ALA A 174 33.46 23.34 -6.00
C ALA A 174 34.28 24.57 -5.62
N ASN A 175 34.93 24.52 -4.45
CA ASN A 175 35.96 25.47 -4.05
C ASN A 175 37.19 25.27 -4.96
N PRO A 176 37.74 26.32 -5.60
CA PRO A 176 38.74 26.16 -6.66
C PRO A 176 40.12 25.68 -6.20
N THR A 177 40.45 25.70 -4.90
CA THR A 177 41.80 25.38 -4.39
C THR A 177 41.85 24.18 -3.45
N THR A 178 40.76 23.90 -2.72
CA THR A 178 40.63 22.75 -1.82
C THR A 178 39.21 22.23 -1.86
N GLY A 179 39.00 20.94 -1.67
CA GLY A 179 37.64 20.42 -1.53
C GLY A 179 36.93 20.94 -0.28
N PRO A 180 35.59 21.02 -0.34
CA PRO A 180 34.78 21.67 0.68
C PRO A 180 34.89 20.93 2.02
N PHE A 181 34.89 21.70 3.10
CA PHE A 181 34.59 21.16 4.43
C PHE A 181 33.09 20.83 4.49
N SER A 182 32.71 19.83 5.29
CA SER A 182 31.32 19.45 5.49
C SER A 182 31.10 18.97 6.92
N THR A 183 30.35 19.74 7.69
CA THR A 183 29.75 19.29 8.95
C THR A 183 28.38 18.70 8.62
N VAL A 184 28.23 17.40 8.84
CA VAL A 184 27.11 16.59 8.36
C VAL A 184 26.35 15.99 9.54
N ARG A 185 25.03 15.94 9.45
CA ARG A 185 24.17 15.15 10.34
C ARG A 185 23.28 14.24 9.50
N VAL A 186 23.18 12.99 9.92
CA VAL A 186 22.19 12.04 9.40
C VAL A 186 21.35 11.53 10.54
N THR A 187 20.05 11.44 10.32
CA THR A 187 19.14 10.75 11.24
C THR A 187 18.41 9.61 10.54
N TYR A 188 18.00 8.61 11.32
CA TYR A 188 17.17 7.50 10.88
C TYR A 188 15.98 7.34 11.85
N SER A 189 14.77 7.38 11.31
CA SER A 189 13.53 7.09 12.03
C SER A 189 13.14 5.64 11.79
N ALA A 190 13.16 4.82 12.84
CA ALA A 190 12.75 3.41 12.79
C ALA A 190 11.24 3.26 12.51
N GLU A 191 10.43 4.17 13.05
CA GLU A 191 8.96 4.20 12.88
C GLU A 191 8.55 4.50 11.41
N GLU A 192 9.36 5.28 10.69
CA GLU A 192 9.08 5.72 9.30
C GLU A 192 9.98 5.04 8.24
N ASN A 193 10.89 4.15 8.66
CA ASN A 193 12.05 3.66 7.89
C ASN A 193 12.85 4.77 7.17
N THR A 194 12.78 6.00 7.68
CA THR A 194 13.14 7.21 6.93
C THR A 194 14.50 7.75 7.36
N TRP A 195 15.41 7.82 6.39
CA TRP A 195 16.71 8.45 6.54
C TRP A 195 16.63 9.93 6.14
N THR A 196 17.27 10.81 6.92
CA THR A 196 17.38 12.24 6.64
C THR A 196 18.84 12.64 6.53
N LEU A 197 19.20 13.38 5.47
CA LEU A 197 20.51 14.02 5.35
C LEU A 197 20.38 15.51 5.66
N GLU A 198 21.29 16.03 6.46
CA GLU A 198 21.42 17.44 6.79
C GLU A 198 22.90 17.84 6.76
N GLN A 199 23.18 19.10 6.42
CA GLN A 199 24.53 19.67 6.45
C GLN A 199 24.49 21.13 6.91
N THR A 200 25.60 21.67 7.37
CA THR A 200 25.72 23.11 7.62
C THR A 200 25.94 23.88 6.30
N ALA A 201 25.83 25.20 6.37
CA ALA A 201 26.13 26.07 5.22
C ALA A 201 27.63 26.43 5.11
N ASN A 202 28.44 26.11 6.13
CA ASN A 202 29.88 26.36 6.12
C ASN A 202 30.60 25.31 5.26
N THR A 203 31.43 25.78 4.33
CA THR A 203 32.27 24.94 3.45
C THR A 203 33.74 25.33 3.50
N THR A 204 34.11 26.29 4.37
CA THR A 204 35.46 26.87 4.47
C THR A 204 36.21 26.45 5.75
N SER A 205 35.48 26.01 6.77
CA SER A 205 36.01 25.27 7.92
C SER A 205 35.01 24.19 8.33
N PHE A 206 35.40 23.34 9.28
CA PHE A 206 34.41 22.60 10.07
C PHE A 206 33.68 23.54 11.03
N ASP A 207 32.41 23.22 11.29
CA ASP A 207 31.67 23.68 12.47
C ASP A 207 31.74 22.61 13.58
N ASP A 208 31.36 22.94 14.81
CA ASP A 208 31.18 21.98 15.90
C ASP A 208 29.81 21.27 15.73
N PRO A 209 29.75 19.94 15.52
CA PRO A 209 28.49 19.22 15.28
C PRO A 209 27.45 19.32 16.43
N THR A 210 27.85 19.74 17.64
CA THR A 210 26.95 19.91 18.79
C THR A 210 26.29 21.29 18.86
N THR A 211 26.91 22.31 18.25
CA THR A 211 26.40 23.71 18.25
C THR A 211 26.05 24.23 16.85
N ALA A 212 26.36 23.46 15.81
CA ALA A 212 26.10 23.78 14.41
C ALA A 212 24.60 23.89 14.03
N THR A 213 24.30 24.87 13.17
CA THR A 213 22.97 25.02 12.55
C THR A 213 22.90 24.19 11.27
N PHE A 214 22.27 23.02 11.36
CA PHE A 214 22.03 22.14 10.22
C PHE A 214 20.85 22.59 9.35
N THR A 215 20.97 22.38 8.04
CA THR A 215 19.91 22.52 7.05
C THR A 215 19.60 21.16 6.44
N ARG A 216 18.32 20.76 6.45
CA ARG A 216 17.84 19.51 5.84
C ARG A 216 18.06 19.54 4.32
N VAL A 217 18.88 18.62 3.83
CA VAL A 217 19.08 18.38 2.39
C VAL A 217 17.86 17.65 1.81
N GLY A 218 17.33 16.70 2.57
CA GLY A 218 16.16 15.91 2.21
C GLY A 218 16.08 14.62 3.02
N SER A 219 15.01 13.86 2.80
CA SER A 219 14.80 12.56 3.43
C SER A 219 14.26 11.54 2.44
N ARG A 220 14.45 10.25 2.73
CA ARG A 220 13.90 9.15 1.96
C ARG A 220 13.73 7.90 2.83
N SER A 221 12.61 7.20 2.66
CA SER A 221 12.43 5.86 3.23
C SER A 221 13.27 4.83 2.46
N ASP A 222 14.05 4.03 3.19
CA ASP A 222 14.81 2.90 2.65
C ASP A 222 15.08 1.89 3.78
N ASP A 223 14.29 0.82 3.76
CA ASP A 223 14.22 -0.29 4.72
C ASP A 223 15.20 -1.45 4.42
N THR A 224 15.84 -1.42 3.24
CA THR A 224 16.34 -2.64 2.59
C THR A 224 17.44 -3.37 3.37
N TYR A 225 18.16 -2.67 4.25
CA TYR A 225 19.09 -3.29 5.22
C TYR A 225 18.84 -2.86 6.68
N THR A 226 17.71 -2.20 7.01
CA THR A 226 17.45 -1.72 8.37
C THR A 226 17.05 -2.86 9.32
N GLY A 227 16.33 -3.86 8.80
CA GLY A 227 15.96 -5.10 9.49
C GLY A 227 17.04 -6.19 9.56
N VAL A 228 18.32 -5.84 9.37
CA VAL A 228 19.46 -6.75 9.59
C VAL A 228 20.56 -6.05 10.40
N ALA A 229 21.45 -6.83 11.01
CA ALA A 229 22.53 -6.27 11.83
C ALA A 229 23.56 -5.48 10.98
N LEU A 230 23.62 -4.17 11.20
CA LEU A 230 24.58 -3.23 10.61
C LEU A 230 25.49 -2.58 11.69
N PRO A 231 26.34 -3.36 12.39
CA PRO A 231 27.03 -2.95 13.61
C PRO A 231 28.26 -2.03 13.42
N TYR A 232 28.76 -1.84 12.19
CA TYR A 232 30.00 -1.09 11.95
C TYR A 232 29.74 0.32 11.42
N ILE A 233 30.44 1.31 11.98
CA ILE A 233 30.64 2.62 11.34
C ILE A 233 32.03 2.68 10.69
N GLY A 234 32.32 3.73 9.90
CA GLY A 234 33.65 3.88 9.33
C GLY A 234 33.95 5.19 8.60
N CYS A 235 35.23 5.52 8.49
CA CYS A 235 35.75 6.64 7.72
C CYS A 235 36.59 6.08 6.57
N PHE A 236 36.31 6.47 5.32
CA PHE A 236 36.80 5.77 4.13
C PHE A 236 37.25 6.75 3.03
N TRP A 237 38.33 6.40 2.33
CA TRP A 237 38.90 7.19 1.23
C TRP A 237 39.39 6.31 0.07
N ASN A 238 39.03 6.69 -1.16
CA ASN A 238 39.50 6.11 -2.43
C ASN A 238 40.43 7.13 -3.12
N HIS A 239 41.57 6.68 -3.64
CA HIS A 239 42.68 7.57 -4.06
C HIS A 239 43.53 7.02 -5.21
N ALA A 240 44.25 7.93 -5.90
CA ALA A 240 44.89 7.60 -7.19
C ALA A 240 46.27 8.22 -7.48
N THR A 241 46.83 9.11 -6.65
CA THR A 241 48.14 9.74 -6.92
C THR A 241 48.96 9.99 -5.65
N THR A 242 50.09 10.70 -5.78
CA THR A 242 51.20 10.69 -4.83
C THR A 242 51.10 11.76 -3.73
N ALA A 243 50.66 11.36 -2.54
CA ALA A 243 51.03 11.91 -1.23
C ALA A 243 50.66 13.37 -0.86
N THR A 244 50.10 14.20 -1.75
CA THR A 244 49.64 15.56 -1.38
C THR A 244 48.15 15.64 -1.02
N GLU A 245 47.35 14.68 -1.49
CA GLU A 245 45.91 14.61 -1.23
C GLU A 245 45.59 13.68 -0.04
N ALA A 246 44.48 13.99 0.62
CA ALA A 246 43.93 13.27 1.77
C ALA A 246 42.39 13.42 1.85
N ALA A 247 41.77 12.54 2.64
CA ALA A 247 40.54 12.83 3.37
C ALA A 247 40.84 13.11 4.85
N VAL A 248 39.98 13.90 5.50
CA VAL A 248 40.08 14.29 6.90
C VAL A 248 38.72 14.10 7.57
N PHE A 249 38.72 13.53 8.78
CA PHE A 249 37.53 13.32 9.61
C PHE A 249 37.80 13.78 11.03
N ASP A 250 36.76 14.31 11.69
CA ASP A 250 36.86 15.01 12.97
C ASP A 250 35.50 14.93 13.70
N ASN A 251 35.49 15.11 15.02
CA ASN A 251 34.31 15.30 15.86
C ASN A 251 33.14 14.33 15.55
N ILE A 252 33.35 13.02 15.71
CA ILE A 252 32.33 11.99 15.43
C ILE A 252 31.42 11.80 16.66
N TYR A 253 30.14 12.12 16.49
CA TYR A 253 29.05 11.89 17.44
C TYR A 253 28.08 10.83 16.90
N VAL A 254 27.61 9.95 17.79
CA VAL A 254 26.57 8.94 17.51
C VAL A 254 25.57 8.88 18.66
N THR A 255 24.36 8.37 18.44
CA THR A 255 23.33 8.13 19.48
C THR A 255 23.93 7.56 20.78
N ALA A 256 23.51 8.12 21.91
CA ALA A 256 23.91 7.67 23.24
C ALA A 256 23.64 6.18 23.48
N PRO A 257 24.47 5.48 24.27
CA PRO A 257 24.09 4.19 24.82
C PRO A 257 22.83 4.35 25.66
N CYS A 258 21.74 3.64 25.29
CA CYS A 258 20.57 3.48 26.14
C CYS A 258 21.01 2.97 27.51
N THR A 259 21.02 3.84 28.51
CA THR A 259 21.28 3.45 29.89
C THR A 259 19.95 3.06 30.49
N GLN A 260 19.84 1.82 30.94
CA GLN A 260 18.69 1.34 31.70
C GLN A 260 18.52 2.20 32.95
N ASP A 261 17.27 2.53 33.28
CA ASP A 261 16.95 3.06 34.60
C ASP A 261 17.38 2.07 35.70
N PRO A 262 17.57 2.49 36.97
CA PRO A 262 17.88 1.56 38.05
C PRO A 262 16.80 0.47 38.19
N GLU A 263 17.20 -0.81 38.22
CA GLU A 263 16.27 -1.94 38.43
C GLU A 263 15.45 -1.70 39.72
N PRO A 264 14.11 -1.84 39.70
CA PRO A 264 13.31 -1.74 40.92
C PRO A 264 13.80 -2.74 41.98
N THR A 265 13.93 -2.33 43.24
CA THR A 265 14.48 -3.19 44.30
C THR A 265 13.40 -3.93 45.11
N GLN A 266 12.12 -3.67 44.84
CA GLN A 266 10.97 -4.29 45.48
C GLN A 266 9.91 -4.68 44.43
N ALA A 267 9.57 -5.96 44.37
CA ALA A 267 8.54 -6.47 43.48
C ALA A 267 7.12 -6.15 43.95
N GLY A 268 6.20 -6.01 43.00
CA GLY A 268 4.76 -6.03 43.23
C GLY A 268 4.26 -7.46 43.44
N THR A 269 3.25 -7.62 44.30
CA THR A 269 2.76 -8.95 44.70
C THR A 269 1.36 -9.18 44.16
N ALA A 270 1.24 -10.12 43.23
CA ALA A 270 -0.06 -10.61 42.77
C ALA A 270 -0.89 -11.10 43.98
N SER A 271 -2.07 -10.51 44.15
CA SER A 271 -2.86 -10.56 45.39
C SER A 271 -4.12 -11.43 45.30
N GLY A 272 -4.35 -12.07 44.15
CA GLY A 272 -5.53 -12.90 43.88
C GLY A 272 -6.36 -12.40 42.70
N ALA A 273 -7.04 -13.32 42.01
CA ALA A 273 -8.07 -12.97 41.05
C ALA A 273 -9.44 -12.94 41.73
N THR A 274 -10.24 -11.92 41.43
CA THR A 274 -11.61 -11.72 41.92
C THR A 274 -12.56 -11.57 40.73
N GLY A 275 -13.88 -11.60 40.96
CA GLY A 275 -14.87 -11.49 39.87
C GLY A 275 -14.74 -12.56 38.79
N ILE A 276 -14.17 -13.72 39.12
CA ILE A 276 -13.85 -14.79 38.16
C ILE A 276 -15.16 -15.35 37.61
N THR A 277 -15.40 -15.13 36.32
CA THR A 277 -16.47 -15.77 35.55
C THR A 277 -15.90 -16.94 34.75
N SER A 278 -16.62 -17.43 33.74
CA SER A 278 -16.08 -18.37 32.76
C SER A 278 -15.19 -17.73 31.70
N THR A 279 -15.29 -16.43 31.43
CA THR A 279 -14.56 -15.75 30.34
C THR A 279 -13.82 -14.48 30.75
N SER A 280 -13.87 -14.11 32.04
CA SER A 280 -13.20 -12.95 32.59
C SER A 280 -12.74 -13.15 34.04
N ALA A 281 -11.76 -12.36 34.47
CA ALA A 281 -11.34 -12.24 35.86
C ALA A 281 -10.69 -10.88 36.14
N THR A 282 -10.95 -10.31 37.32
CA THR A 282 -10.25 -9.12 37.81
C THR A 282 -8.99 -9.54 38.55
N LEU A 283 -7.83 -9.26 37.97
CA LEU A 283 -6.52 -9.50 38.56
C LEU A 283 -6.17 -8.31 39.47
N ASN A 284 -5.56 -8.57 40.63
CA ASN A 284 -5.24 -7.54 41.63
C ASN A 284 -3.81 -7.72 42.14
N TRP A 285 -3.11 -6.64 42.48
CA TRP A 285 -1.75 -6.71 43.04
C TRP A 285 -1.44 -5.53 43.97
N THR A 286 -0.52 -5.75 44.92
CA THR A 286 0.16 -4.65 45.60
C THR A 286 1.29 -4.13 44.72
N THR A 287 1.49 -2.82 44.70
CA THR A 287 2.61 -2.20 43.97
C THR A 287 3.93 -2.45 44.68
N GLY A 288 4.99 -2.71 43.92
CA GLY A 288 6.38 -2.63 44.39
C GLY A 288 6.89 -1.19 44.36
N ASN A 289 8.17 -1.02 44.01
CA ASN A 289 8.80 0.30 43.89
C ASN A 289 9.22 0.69 42.45
N GLY A 290 8.63 0.05 41.43
CA GLY A 290 8.77 0.48 40.04
C GLY A 290 7.87 1.67 39.70
N SER A 291 8.36 2.57 38.84
CA SER A 291 7.57 3.68 38.29
C SER A 291 6.36 3.18 37.48
N GLY A 292 6.46 2.00 36.89
CA GLY A 292 5.34 1.23 36.34
C GLY A 292 5.46 -0.26 36.64
N ARG A 293 4.48 -1.05 36.17
CA ARG A 293 4.53 -2.51 36.19
C ARG A 293 3.82 -3.13 35.00
N LEU A 294 4.37 -4.23 34.50
CA LEU A 294 3.83 -5.04 33.40
C LEU A 294 3.11 -6.26 33.97
N VAL A 295 1.83 -6.44 33.61
CA VAL A 295 1.02 -7.59 34.03
C VAL A 295 0.95 -8.59 32.88
N VAL A 296 1.37 -9.82 33.13
CA VAL A 296 1.44 -10.89 32.12
C VAL A 296 0.55 -12.04 32.54
N VAL A 297 -0.34 -12.48 31.65
CA VAL A 297 -1.20 -13.65 31.82
C VAL A 297 -0.72 -14.78 30.93
N ARG A 298 -0.69 -15.98 31.49
CA ARG A 298 -0.20 -17.21 30.88
C ARG A 298 -1.28 -18.27 30.91
N GLY A 299 -1.62 -18.80 29.72
CA GLY A 299 -2.49 -19.97 29.58
C GLY A 299 -1.77 -21.28 29.89
N PRO A 300 -2.47 -22.43 29.82
CA PRO A 300 -1.84 -23.75 29.95
C PRO A 300 -0.71 -23.94 28.93
N GLY A 301 0.45 -24.41 29.40
CA GLY A 301 1.62 -24.67 28.54
C GLY A 301 2.35 -23.43 28.01
N ALA A 302 1.98 -22.23 28.45
CA ALA A 302 2.61 -20.98 28.02
C ALA A 302 4.07 -20.81 28.50
N SER A 303 4.84 -20.02 27.75
CA SER A 303 6.23 -19.69 28.05
C SER A 303 6.43 -19.04 29.43
N THR A 304 7.41 -19.53 30.19
CA THR A 304 7.85 -18.94 31.47
C THR A 304 8.89 -17.83 31.30
N ALA A 305 9.13 -17.36 30.08
CA ALA A 305 10.07 -16.26 29.80
C ALA A 305 9.72 -14.99 30.60
N LEU A 306 10.77 -14.29 31.04
CA LEU A 306 10.69 -12.99 31.70
C LEU A 306 10.57 -11.87 30.66
N PRO A 307 10.02 -10.69 31.00
CA PRO A 307 10.15 -9.52 30.14
C PRO A 307 11.64 -9.14 30.02
N SER A 308 12.05 -8.73 28.82
CA SER A 308 13.43 -8.32 28.54
C SER A 308 13.58 -6.80 28.69
N ASP A 309 14.68 -6.37 29.28
CA ASP A 309 14.96 -4.95 29.48
C ASP A 309 15.14 -4.22 28.15
N GLY A 310 14.74 -2.95 28.12
CA GLY A 310 14.67 -2.13 26.92
C GLY A 310 13.53 -2.48 25.95
N VAL A 311 12.78 -3.58 26.19
CA VAL A 311 11.65 -4.00 25.35
C VAL A 311 10.34 -3.52 25.95
N THR A 312 9.54 -2.78 25.19
CA THR A 312 8.17 -2.43 25.56
C THR A 312 7.17 -3.41 24.97
N TYR A 313 6.24 -3.88 25.79
CA TYR A 313 5.19 -4.83 25.37
C TYR A 313 3.84 -4.10 25.18
N PRO A 314 3.23 -4.13 23.98
CA PRO A 314 1.85 -3.70 23.79
C PRO A 314 0.90 -4.47 24.71
N VAL A 315 -0.14 -3.84 25.24
CA VAL A 315 -1.04 -4.45 26.24
C VAL A 315 -2.49 -4.48 25.80
N SER A 316 -3.21 -5.53 26.18
CA SER A 316 -4.65 -5.66 25.93
C SER A 316 -5.36 -6.36 27.08
N ALA A 317 -6.43 -5.75 27.57
CA ALA A 317 -7.33 -6.40 28.53
C ALA A 317 -8.07 -7.63 27.92
N SER A 318 -8.04 -7.81 26.59
CA SER A 318 -8.47 -9.04 25.94
C SER A 318 -7.30 -10.00 25.83
N PHE A 319 -7.39 -11.13 26.54
CA PHE A 319 -6.36 -12.17 26.51
C PHE A 319 -6.16 -12.69 25.08
N GLY A 320 -4.90 -12.77 24.67
CA GLY A 320 -4.50 -13.22 23.32
C GLY A 320 -4.17 -12.10 22.34
N THR A 321 -4.50 -10.83 22.61
CA THR A 321 -4.23 -9.72 21.65
C THR A 321 -3.18 -8.70 22.12
N GLY A 322 -2.55 -8.92 23.27
CA GLY A 322 -1.37 -8.16 23.72
C GLY A 322 -0.06 -8.70 23.14
N GLY A 323 1.04 -7.97 23.37
CA GLY A 323 2.39 -8.43 23.04
C GLY A 323 2.77 -9.69 23.82
N GLN A 324 3.56 -10.56 23.18
CA GLN A 324 4.00 -11.82 23.79
C GLN A 324 5.39 -11.70 24.40
N LEU A 325 5.58 -12.30 25.59
CA LEU A 325 6.91 -12.62 26.14
C LEU A 325 7.44 -13.97 25.59
N GLY A 326 6.60 -14.67 24.84
CA GLY A 326 6.79 -16.00 24.28
C GLY A 326 5.45 -16.69 24.13
N THR A 327 5.41 -17.82 23.44
CA THR A 327 4.16 -18.50 23.06
C THR A 327 3.20 -18.68 24.25
N GLY A 328 2.00 -18.10 24.14
CA GLY A 328 0.94 -18.21 25.16
C GLY A 328 1.06 -17.27 26.37
N ALA A 329 2.10 -16.45 26.46
CA ALA A 329 2.35 -15.51 27.57
C ALA A 329 2.13 -14.06 27.10
N TYR A 330 0.97 -13.48 27.43
CA TYR A 330 0.48 -12.22 26.90
C TYR A 330 0.50 -11.09 27.94
N ALA A 331 0.96 -9.91 27.54
CA ALA A 331 0.89 -8.69 28.33
C ALA A 331 -0.54 -8.10 28.30
N VAL A 332 -1.16 -7.91 29.47
CA VAL A 332 -2.57 -7.49 29.59
C VAL A 332 -2.79 -6.10 30.20
N ALA A 333 -1.81 -5.58 30.94
CA ALA A 333 -1.81 -4.22 31.47
C ALA A 333 -0.38 -3.72 31.69
N THR A 334 -0.19 -2.40 31.61
CA THR A 334 1.08 -1.73 31.96
C THR A 334 0.80 -0.40 32.69
N GLY A 335 1.82 0.24 33.24
CA GLY A 335 1.72 1.52 33.93
C GLY A 335 1.43 1.41 35.44
N THR A 336 0.61 2.32 35.97
CA THR A 336 0.53 2.60 37.42
C THR A 336 -0.64 1.95 38.17
N ALA A 337 -1.47 1.15 37.50
CA ALA A 337 -2.63 0.49 38.12
C ALA A 337 -2.25 -0.57 39.19
N SER A 338 -3.26 -0.96 39.98
CA SER A 338 -3.22 -2.07 40.96
C SER A 338 -4.22 -3.21 40.66
N SER A 339 -5.04 -3.07 39.61
CA SER A 339 -5.92 -4.13 39.11
C SER A 339 -6.20 -3.99 37.60
N VAL A 340 -6.61 -5.10 36.96
CA VAL A 340 -7.16 -5.11 35.59
C VAL A 340 -8.19 -6.23 35.45
N THR A 341 -9.32 -5.95 34.79
CA THR A 341 -10.29 -6.99 34.42
C THR A 341 -9.95 -7.54 33.04
N VAL A 342 -9.41 -8.75 33.01
CA VAL A 342 -9.06 -9.45 31.77
C VAL A 342 -10.30 -10.17 31.23
N GLN A 343 -10.51 -10.10 29.92
CA GLN A 343 -11.60 -10.70 29.15
C GLN A 343 -11.05 -11.66 28.08
N GLY A 344 -11.91 -12.42 27.42
CA GLY A 344 -11.49 -13.39 26.39
C GLY A 344 -10.78 -14.63 26.95
N LEU A 345 -10.88 -14.87 28.27
CA LEU A 345 -10.37 -16.09 28.89
C LEU A 345 -11.21 -17.30 28.46
N GLN A 346 -10.57 -18.47 28.41
CA GLN A 346 -11.23 -19.73 28.14
C GLN A 346 -11.89 -20.27 29.42
N PRO A 347 -13.04 -20.96 29.34
CA PRO A 347 -13.70 -21.57 30.50
C PRO A 347 -12.96 -22.75 31.11
N ASN A 348 -13.23 -23.05 32.38
CA ASN A 348 -12.63 -24.18 33.12
C ASN A 348 -11.10 -24.29 32.98
N THR A 349 -10.42 -23.15 32.77
CA THR A 349 -9.02 -23.09 32.36
C THR A 349 -8.23 -22.41 33.46
N THR A 350 -7.16 -23.07 33.91
CA THR A 350 -6.23 -22.50 34.88
C THR A 350 -5.26 -21.57 34.17
N TYR A 351 -5.33 -20.29 34.52
CA TYR A 351 -4.40 -19.25 34.12
C TYR A 351 -3.42 -18.96 35.25
N THR A 352 -2.22 -18.51 34.89
CA THR A 352 -1.25 -17.93 35.84
C THR A 352 -1.05 -16.47 35.46
N TYR A 353 -0.94 -15.57 36.44
CA TYR A 353 -0.49 -14.20 36.18
C TYR A 353 0.66 -13.79 37.10
N GLN A 354 1.48 -12.88 36.60
CA GLN A 354 2.63 -12.26 37.29
C GLN A 354 2.66 -10.77 37.00
N VAL A 355 3.32 -10.01 37.88
CA VAL A 355 3.45 -8.55 37.81
C VAL A 355 4.92 -8.19 37.93
N TYR A 356 5.50 -7.65 36.86
CA TYR A 356 6.89 -7.23 36.82
C TYR A 356 6.96 -5.72 36.98
N GLU A 357 7.43 -5.25 38.13
CA GLU A 357 7.77 -3.83 38.30
C GLU A 357 8.86 -3.43 37.31
N TYR A 358 8.82 -2.21 36.83
CA TYR A 358 9.87 -1.62 36.01
C TYR A 358 10.10 -0.15 36.35
N ASN A 359 11.33 0.31 36.10
CA ASN A 359 11.64 1.73 35.95
C ASN A 359 11.94 2.05 34.48
N GLY A 360 12.08 3.31 34.12
CA GLY A 360 12.34 3.74 32.73
C GLY A 360 11.15 3.60 31.77
N ALA A 361 11.42 3.96 30.51
CA ALA A 361 10.52 3.83 29.37
C ALA A 361 11.32 3.58 28.08
N GLY A 362 10.71 2.94 27.08
CA GLY A 362 11.41 2.58 25.83
C GLY A 362 12.65 1.72 26.12
N CYS A 363 13.77 2.03 25.45
CA CYS A 363 15.05 1.32 25.66
C CYS A 363 15.66 1.48 27.06
N ALA A 364 15.19 2.45 27.86
CA ALA A 364 15.61 2.62 29.26
C ALA A 364 14.77 1.79 30.24
N THR A 365 13.71 1.11 29.78
CA THR A 365 12.87 0.24 30.63
C THR A 365 13.72 -0.86 31.27
N ASN A 366 13.76 -0.92 32.59
CA ASN A 366 14.47 -1.95 33.35
C ASN A 366 13.48 -2.74 34.20
N TYR A 367 13.28 -4.02 33.88
CA TYR A 367 12.35 -4.90 34.58
C TYR A 367 13.01 -5.56 35.78
N LEU A 368 12.28 -5.66 36.88
CA LEU A 368 12.72 -6.44 38.03
C LEU A 368 12.72 -7.93 37.71
N GLN A 369 13.87 -8.45 37.31
CA GLN A 369 14.10 -9.85 36.94
C GLN A 369 14.67 -10.65 38.12
N SER A 370 15.47 -10.03 39.00
CA SER A 370 16.19 -10.71 40.09
C SER A 370 15.93 -10.08 41.48
N PRO A 371 14.71 -10.17 42.02
CA PRO A 371 14.34 -9.48 43.26
C PRO A 371 15.05 -10.01 44.51
N SER A 372 15.98 -9.21 45.02
CA SER A 372 16.74 -9.46 46.26
C SER A 372 15.91 -9.52 47.55
N GLN A 373 14.61 -9.18 47.48
CA GLN A 373 13.67 -9.16 48.61
C GLN A 373 12.57 -10.25 48.52
N GLY A 374 12.59 -11.12 47.51
CA GLY A 374 11.63 -12.22 47.35
C GLY A 374 10.95 -12.25 45.97
N PRO A 375 10.48 -13.42 45.52
CA PRO A 375 10.10 -13.64 44.12
C PRO A 375 8.80 -12.95 43.71
N THR A 376 8.72 -12.58 42.42
CA THR A 376 7.47 -12.20 41.73
C THR A 376 6.48 -13.35 41.76
N VAL A 377 5.58 -13.34 42.76
CA VAL A 377 4.65 -14.44 43.04
C VAL A 377 3.72 -14.66 41.85
N SER A 378 3.82 -15.83 41.24
CA SER A 378 2.82 -16.36 40.32
C SER A 378 1.53 -16.68 41.07
N VAL A 379 0.43 -16.01 40.74
CA VAL A 379 -0.90 -16.38 41.21
C VAL A 379 -1.62 -17.15 40.12
N THR A 380 -2.10 -18.34 40.47
CA THR A 380 -3.01 -19.13 39.62
C THR A 380 -4.46 -18.80 39.94
N PHE A 381 -5.31 -18.89 38.93
CA PHE A 381 -6.77 -18.90 39.08
C PHE A 381 -7.39 -19.74 37.96
N THR A 382 -8.52 -20.38 38.24
CA THR A 382 -9.25 -21.19 37.26
C THR A 382 -10.58 -20.50 36.95
N THR A 383 -10.84 -20.22 35.68
CA THR A 383 -12.13 -19.70 35.23
C THR A 383 -13.25 -20.70 35.52
N GLN A 384 -14.46 -20.21 35.75
CA GLN A 384 -15.60 -21.07 36.04
C GLN A 384 -15.94 -21.98 34.84
N PRO A 385 -16.40 -23.22 35.06
CA PRO A 385 -16.93 -24.05 33.99
C PRO A 385 -18.28 -23.49 33.51
N CYS A 386 -18.45 -23.34 32.19
CA CYS A 386 -19.70 -22.79 31.66
C CYS A 386 -20.87 -23.72 31.93
N GLN A 387 -21.95 -23.12 32.44
CA GLN A 387 -23.24 -23.78 32.48
C GLN A 387 -23.86 -23.68 31.10
N LEU A 388 -23.84 -24.79 30.36
CA LEU A 388 -24.49 -24.87 29.06
C LEU A 388 -26.01 -24.67 29.23
N ALA A 389 -26.61 -23.92 28.30
CA ALA A 389 -28.06 -23.88 28.18
C ALA A 389 -28.64 -25.27 27.83
N THR A 390 -29.93 -25.47 28.10
CA THR A 390 -30.63 -26.69 27.64
C THR A 390 -30.60 -26.74 26.11
N ALA A 391 -29.92 -27.73 25.53
CA ALA A 391 -29.80 -27.87 24.07
C ALA A 391 -31.19 -28.01 23.39
N PRO A 392 -31.38 -27.48 22.17
CA PRO A 392 -32.64 -27.59 21.45
C PRO A 392 -33.09 -29.05 21.24
N THR A 393 -34.40 -29.28 21.31
CA THR A 393 -35.00 -30.62 21.16
C THR A 393 -35.60 -30.89 19.78
N ALA A 394 -35.88 -29.83 19.01
CA ALA A 394 -36.25 -29.88 17.60
C ALA A 394 -35.17 -29.21 16.75
N SER A 395 -34.77 -29.87 15.65
CA SER A 395 -33.81 -29.32 14.68
C SER A 395 -34.47 -28.31 13.76
N ALA A 396 -33.64 -27.49 13.09
CA ALA A 396 -34.03 -26.83 11.85
C ALA A 396 -34.54 -27.88 10.85
N THR A 397 -35.41 -27.47 9.93
CA THR A 397 -35.91 -28.34 8.84
C THR A 397 -35.98 -27.60 7.52
N ALA A 398 -36.21 -28.31 6.43
CA ALA A 398 -36.43 -27.75 5.09
C ALA A 398 -35.38 -26.68 4.68
N ALA A 399 -34.10 -26.97 4.94
CA ALA A 399 -33.02 -26.12 4.44
C ALA A 399 -32.98 -26.20 2.91
N THR A 400 -32.83 -25.06 2.26
CA THR A 400 -32.67 -24.91 0.82
C THR A 400 -31.49 -23.99 0.53
N ALA A 401 -30.85 -24.20 -0.62
CA ALA A 401 -29.82 -23.33 -1.15
C ALA A 401 -30.13 -23.10 -2.63
N THR A 402 -30.19 -21.85 -3.06
CA THR A 402 -30.48 -21.42 -4.43
C THR A 402 -29.45 -20.41 -4.89
N LEU A 403 -28.98 -20.49 -6.14
CA LEU A 403 -27.96 -19.56 -6.66
C LEU A 403 -28.43 -18.10 -6.57
N SER A 404 -27.51 -17.21 -6.24
CA SER A 404 -27.63 -15.77 -6.43
C SER A 404 -26.35 -15.27 -7.11
N GLY A 405 -26.49 -14.57 -8.24
CA GLY A 405 -25.37 -14.24 -9.12
C GLY A 405 -24.55 -15.47 -9.56
N THR A 406 -23.26 -15.27 -9.84
CA THR A 406 -22.34 -16.33 -10.33
C THR A 406 -21.54 -17.01 -9.21
N ARG A 407 -21.40 -16.37 -8.05
CA ARG A 407 -20.60 -16.82 -6.90
C ARG A 407 -21.32 -16.66 -5.56
N GLY A 408 -22.65 -16.68 -5.56
CA GLY A 408 -23.47 -16.54 -4.36
C GLY A 408 -24.60 -17.55 -4.26
N ALA A 409 -25.24 -17.59 -3.10
CA ALA A 409 -26.40 -18.42 -2.85
C ALA A 409 -27.27 -17.86 -1.72
N VAL A 410 -28.58 -17.80 -1.92
CA VAL A 410 -29.52 -17.63 -0.80
C VAL A 410 -29.69 -18.99 -0.13
N VAL A 411 -29.41 -19.07 1.17
CA VAL A 411 -29.60 -20.24 2.02
C VAL A 411 -30.72 -19.93 3.00
N SER A 412 -31.81 -20.69 2.96
CA SER A 412 -32.96 -20.50 3.86
C SER A 412 -33.39 -21.80 4.55
N TRP A 413 -34.04 -21.70 5.71
CA TRP A 413 -34.45 -22.85 6.53
C TRP A 413 -35.70 -22.55 7.35
N GLN A 414 -36.41 -23.60 7.75
CA GLN A 414 -37.49 -23.52 8.74
C GLN A 414 -36.92 -23.72 10.16
N PRO A 415 -37.21 -22.81 11.11
CA PRO A 415 -36.81 -22.94 12.51
C PRO A 415 -37.19 -24.26 13.18
N GLY A 416 -36.26 -24.79 13.97
CA GLY A 416 -36.53 -25.68 15.09
C GLY A 416 -36.92 -24.88 16.34
N ASN A 417 -36.51 -25.36 17.52
CA ASN A 417 -36.81 -24.69 18.81
C ASN A 417 -35.58 -24.14 19.55
N GLY A 418 -34.49 -23.84 18.83
CA GLY A 418 -33.37 -23.07 19.35
C GLY A 418 -33.65 -21.56 19.34
N SER A 419 -33.01 -20.85 20.27
CA SER A 419 -32.96 -19.38 20.29
C SER A 419 -32.07 -18.80 19.19
N GLY A 420 -31.19 -19.59 18.59
CA GLY A 420 -30.34 -19.20 17.47
C GLY A 420 -29.96 -20.36 16.56
N ARG A 421 -29.45 -20.06 15.37
CA ARG A 421 -29.06 -20.97 14.30
C ARG A 421 -27.62 -20.71 13.88
N LEU A 422 -26.86 -21.79 13.74
CA LEU A 422 -25.52 -21.80 13.16
C LEU A 422 -25.58 -22.44 11.78
N VAL A 423 -25.18 -21.71 10.74
CA VAL A 423 -25.09 -22.24 9.37
C VAL A 423 -23.61 -22.49 9.05
N VAL A 424 -23.25 -23.76 8.90
CA VAL A 424 -21.91 -24.20 8.50
C VAL A 424 -21.94 -24.56 7.02
N VAL A 425 -20.95 -24.10 6.27
CA VAL A 425 -20.86 -24.28 4.81
C VAL A 425 -19.48 -24.80 4.42
N ARG A 426 -19.46 -25.70 3.43
CA ARG A 426 -18.26 -26.31 2.86
C ARG A 426 -18.41 -26.50 1.36
N ALA A 427 -17.37 -26.20 0.59
CA ALA A 427 -17.32 -26.52 -0.83
C ALA A 427 -16.75 -27.93 -1.07
N GLY A 428 -17.25 -28.59 -2.12
CA GLY A 428 -16.75 -29.87 -2.65
C GLY A 428 -17.23 -31.12 -1.90
N GLN A 429 -17.50 -31.02 -0.59
CA GLN A 429 -18.02 -32.11 0.24
C GLN A 429 -18.82 -31.57 1.43
N ALA A 430 -19.59 -32.41 2.11
CA ALA A 430 -20.39 -32.01 3.27
C ALA A 430 -19.53 -31.51 4.46
N PRO A 431 -20.05 -30.59 5.29
CA PRO A 431 -19.52 -30.37 6.64
C PRO A 431 -19.50 -31.68 7.43
N THR A 432 -18.39 -31.95 8.09
CA THR A 432 -18.12 -33.19 8.82
C THR A 432 -17.87 -32.96 10.31
N THR A 433 -17.45 -31.76 10.71
CA THR A 433 -17.30 -31.39 12.11
C THR A 433 -18.62 -30.87 12.66
N LEU A 434 -19.02 -31.39 13.82
CA LEU A 434 -20.17 -30.92 14.58
C LEU A 434 -19.78 -29.70 15.41
N PRO A 435 -20.61 -28.64 15.51
CA PRO A 435 -20.33 -27.52 16.40
C PRO A 435 -20.33 -27.97 17.87
N VAL A 436 -19.31 -27.56 18.61
CA VAL A 436 -19.07 -28.01 19.98
C VAL A 436 -19.79 -27.10 20.96
N SER A 437 -20.71 -27.65 21.75
CA SER A 437 -21.37 -26.91 22.84
C SER A 437 -20.34 -26.36 23.83
N GLY A 438 -20.40 -25.07 24.09
CA GLY A 438 -19.40 -24.31 24.85
C GLY A 438 -18.46 -23.45 24.00
N MET A 439 -18.36 -23.73 22.69
CA MET A 439 -17.66 -22.86 21.74
C MET A 439 -18.57 -21.75 21.22
N VAL A 440 -17.96 -20.62 20.87
CA VAL A 440 -18.61 -19.53 20.12
C VAL A 440 -18.09 -19.56 18.69
N TYR A 441 -18.97 -19.44 17.72
CA TYR A 441 -18.62 -19.30 16.32
C TYR A 441 -19.28 -18.04 15.74
N SER A 442 -18.46 -17.13 15.19
CA SER A 442 -18.90 -15.98 14.39
C SER A 442 -19.30 -16.44 12.98
N GLY A 443 -20.32 -15.80 12.40
CA GLY A 443 -20.68 -16.01 10.99
C GLY A 443 -20.27 -14.84 10.11
N GLY A 444 -19.90 -15.12 8.85
CA GLY A 444 -19.68 -14.12 7.81
C GLY A 444 -20.31 -14.56 6.49
N SER A 445 -21.10 -13.70 5.86
CA SER A 445 -21.86 -14.01 4.63
C SER A 445 -20.96 -14.29 3.41
N SER A 446 -19.74 -13.76 3.39
CA SER A 446 -18.71 -14.14 2.42
C SER A 446 -18.05 -15.46 2.82
N TYR A 447 -18.01 -16.44 1.90
CA TYR A 447 -17.41 -17.74 2.17
C TYR A 447 -15.93 -17.60 2.54
N GLY A 448 -15.59 -18.03 3.76
CA GLY A 448 -14.23 -17.99 4.31
C GLY A 448 -14.03 -17.00 5.45
N THR A 449 -14.90 -15.99 5.63
CA THR A 449 -14.66 -14.90 6.61
C THR A 449 -15.16 -15.17 8.02
N GLY A 450 -16.09 -16.11 8.21
CA GLY A 450 -16.55 -16.54 9.52
C GLY A 450 -15.72 -17.67 10.15
N SER A 451 -16.06 -18.04 11.39
CA SER A 451 -15.31 -19.04 12.17
C SER A 451 -15.25 -20.40 11.47
N ALA A 452 -14.06 -21.03 11.44
CA ALA A 452 -13.90 -22.37 10.90
C ALA A 452 -14.12 -23.47 11.97
N LEU A 453 -14.89 -24.50 11.64
CA LEU A 453 -15.01 -25.74 12.44
C LEU A 453 -13.91 -26.75 12.07
N ALA A 454 -13.46 -26.71 10.82
CA ALA A 454 -12.37 -27.52 10.26
C ALA A 454 -11.86 -26.85 8.97
N PRO A 455 -10.73 -27.29 8.38
CA PRO A 455 -10.27 -26.79 7.09
C PRO A 455 -11.36 -26.88 6.00
N GLY A 456 -11.79 -25.72 5.51
CA GLY A 456 -12.86 -25.55 4.53
C GLY A 456 -14.30 -25.57 5.07
N GLU A 457 -14.51 -25.76 6.39
CA GLU A 457 -15.84 -25.73 7.02
C GLU A 457 -16.06 -24.41 7.76
N PHE A 458 -16.66 -23.43 7.08
CA PHE A 458 -16.82 -22.07 7.58
C PHE A 458 -18.25 -21.81 8.06
N VAL A 459 -18.39 -21.09 9.17
CA VAL A 459 -19.69 -20.58 9.62
C VAL A 459 -20.03 -19.31 8.84
N VAL A 460 -21.16 -19.34 8.14
CA VAL A 460 -21.62 -18.19 7.35
C VAL A 460 -22.71 -17.38 8.05
N TYR A 461 -23.37 -17.97 9.04
CA TYR A 461 -24.41 -17.31 9.83
C TYR A 461 -24.45 -17.85 11.27
N SER A 462 -24.67 -16.96 12.22
CA SER A 462 -24.82 -17.27 13.65
C SER A 462 -25.79 -16.26 14.27
N GLY A 463 -27.08 -16.61 14.41
CA GLY A 463 -28.12 -15.64 14.76
C GLY A 463 -29.54 -16.20 14.82
N THR A 464 -30.56 -15.35 14.98
CA THR A 464 -31.96 -15.74 15.21
C THR A 464 -32.76 -16.09 13.95
N GLY A 465 -32.26 -15.74 12.78
CA GLY A 465 -33.00 -15.70 11.51
C GLY A 465 -33.35 -17.05 10.86
N THR A 466 -33.81 -16.92 9.61
CA THR A 466 -34.33 -17.99 8.73
C THR A 466 -33.70 -18.02 7.34
N THR A 467 -32.83 -17.05 7.01
CA THR A 467 -32.14 -16.94 5.73
C THR A 467 -30.78 -16.27 5.90
N VAL A 468 -29.85 -16.54 4.98
CA VAL A 468 -28.62 -15.78 4.76
C VAL A 468 -28.28 -15.80 3.27
N THR A 469 -27.94 -14.63 2.71
CA THR A 469 -27.39 -14.54 1.35
C THR A 469 -25.87 -14.67 1.44
N LEU A 470 -25.31 -15.56 0.63
CA LEU A 470 -23.89 -15.90 0.61
C LEU A 470 -23.19 -15.33 -0.62
N SER A 471 -21.92 -14.96 -0.46
CA SER A 471 -21.04 -14.49 -1.52
C SER A 471 -19.67 -15.21 -1.49
N ASN A 472 -18.79 -14.87 -2.43
CA ASN A 472 -17.44 -15.43 -2.59
C ASN A 472 -17.36 -16.97 -2.69
N LEU A 473 -18.43 -17.64 -3.12
CA LEU A 473 -18.47 -19.10 -3.19
C LEU A 473 -17.40 -19.68 -4.15
N PRO A 474 -16.75 -20.82 -3.82
CA PRO A 474 -15.85 -21.51 -4.74
C PRO A 474 -16.61 -22.06 -5.95
N THR A 475 -16.20 -21.65 -7.14
CA THR A 475 -16.85 -22.02 -8.41
C THR A 475 -16.51 -23.44 -8.83
N GLY A 476 -17.42 -24.06 -9.59
CA GLY A 476 -17.26 -25.43 -10.09
C GLY A 476 -17.36 -26.53 -9.03
N GLN A 477 -17.86 -26.20 -7.83
CA GLN A 477 -17.98 -27.13 -6.71
C GLN A 477 -19.42 -27.19 -6.19
N THR A 478 -19.82 -28.34 -5.65
CA THR A 478 -21.05 -28.43 -4.86
C THR A 478 -20.81 -27.75 -3.51
N LEU A 479 -21.58 -26.70 -3.24
CA LEU A 479 -21.76 -26.13 -1.92
C LEU A 479 -22.59 -27.09 -1.07
N TYR A 480 -22.16 -27.38 0.14
CA TYR A 480 -22.91 -28.13 1.13
C TYR A 480 -23.14 -27.28 2.38
N VAL A 481 -24.36 -27.32 2.89
CA VAL A 481 -24.84 -26.52 4.02
C VAL A 481 -25.33 -27.44 5.12
N ALA A 482 -25.01 -27.12 6.38
CA ALA A 482 -25.60 -27.72 7.57
C ALA A 482 -26.07 -26.62 8.54
N VAL A 483 -27.36 -26.62 8.88
CA VAL A 483 -27.98 -25.69 9.83
C VAL A 483 -28.24 -26.39 11.16
N TYR A 484 -27.58 -25.91 12.21
CA TYR A 484 -27.68 -26.40 13.57
C TYR A 484 -28.46 -25.40 14.44
N GLU A 485 -29.44 -25.87 15.21
CA GLU A 485 -30.09 -25.06 16.24
C GLU A 485 -29.16 -24.92 17.46
N PHE A 486 -29.21 -23.79 18.16
CA PHE A 486 -28.58 -23.62 19.46
C PHE A 486 -29.45 -22.85 20.45
N ASN A 487 -29.16 -23.06 21.74
CA ASN A 487 -29.69 -22.27 22.85
C ASN A 487 -28.54 -21.62 23.64
N GLY A 488 -28.80 -20.46 24.24
CA GLY A 488 -27.80 -19.73 25.02
C GLY A 488 -26.91 -18.81 24.18
N THR A 489 -25.90 -18.21 24.84
CA THR A 489 -24.95 -17.26 24.25
C THR A 489 -23.56 -17.45 24.85
N GLY A 490 -22.52 -16.96 24.15
CA GLY A 490 -21.14 -17.11 24.62
C GLY A 490 -20.78 -18.59 24.84
N CYS A 491 -20.01 -18.89 25.89
CA CYS A 491 -19.71 -20.27 26.24
C CYS A 491 -20.86 -21.05 26.89
N ALA A 492 -22.03 -20.43 27.12
CA ALA A 492 -23.24 -21.16 27.50
C ALA A 492 -23.98 -21.75 26.29
N THR A 493 -23.48 -21.51 25.07
CA THR A 493 -24.13 -21.96 23.83
C THR A 493 -24.13 -23.48 23.72
N ALA A 494 -25.32 -24.07 23.63
CA ALA A 494 -25.54 -25.50 23.50
C ALA A 494 -26.15 -25.81 22.12
N TYR A 495 -25.38 -26.49 21.26
CA TYR A 495 -25.78 -26.85 19.91
C TYR A 495 -26.56 -28.17 19.88
N ARG A 496 -27.59 -28.22 19.04
CA ARG A 496 -28.24 -29.46 18.64
C ARG A 496 -27.53 -30.04 17.42
N THR A 497 -26.64 -30.99 17.67
CA THR A 497 -25.81 -31.64 16.64
C THR A 497 -26.49 -32.82 15.94
N THR A 498 -27.65 -33.27 16.43
CA THR A 498 -28.38 -34.42 15.88
C THR A 498 -29.37 -34.00 14.79
N ALA A 499 -29.21 -34.57 13.59
CA ALA A 499 -30.01 -34.28 12.39
C ALA A 499 -30.14 -32.76 12.11
N PRO A 500 -29.04 -32.07 11.74
CA PRO A 500 -29.13 -30.70 11.21
C PRO A 500 -29.94 -30.68 9.92
N ALA A 501 -30.55 -29.53 9.58
CA ALA A 501 -31.09 -29.36 8.25
C ALA A 501 -29.95 -29.18 7.26
N THR A 502 -29.98 -29.92 6.15
CA THR A 502 -28.93 -29.85 5.13
C THR A 502 -29.48 -29.38 3.79
N ALA A 503 -28.66 -28.63 3.07
CA ALA A 503 -28.91 -28.24 1.69
C ALA A 503 -27.63 -28.44 0.86
N GLN A 504 -27.78 -28.57 -0.45
CA GLN A 504 -26.66 -28.61 -1.38
C GLN A 504 -27.01 -27.86 -2.66
N LEU A 505 -26.00 -27.25 -3.29
CA LEU A 505 -26.14 -26.45 -4.50
C LEU A 505 -24.88 -26.54 -5.34
N VAL A 506 -24.99 -26.79 -6.64
CA VAL A 506 -23.82 -26.72 -7.53
C VAL A 506 -23.53 -25.25 -7.84
N VAL A 507 -22.38 -24.74 -7.37
CA VAL A 507 -21.86 -23.44 -7.80
C VAL A 507 -21.29 -23.64 -9.20
N PRO A 508 -21.81 -22.97 -10.25
CA PRO A 508 -21.31 -23.15 -11.60
C PRO A 508 -19.85 -22.71 -11.70
N THR A 509 -19.13 -23.23 -12.69
CA THR A 509 -17.89 -22.59 -13.15
C THR A 509 -18.29 -21.50 -14.16
N PRO A 510 -18.06 -20.21 -13.88
CA PRO A 510 -18.17 -19.19 -14.92
C PRO A 510 -17.20 -19.53 -16.06
N PRO A 511 -17.62 -19.43 -17.34
CA PRO A 511 -16.70 -19.51 -18.46
C PRO A 511 -15.45 -18.63 -18.26
N VAL A 512 -14.29 -19.10 -18.74
CA VAL A 512 -13.05 -18.31 -18.64
C VAL A 512 -13.24 -16.98 -19.37
N GLY A 513 -13.04 -15.87 -18.67
CA GLY A 513 -13.31 -14.52 -19.18
C GLY A 513 -14.72 -13.98 -18.90
N THR A 514 -15.59 -14.70 -18.17
CA THR A 514 -16.82 -14.09 -17.61
C THR A 514 -16.45 -12.93 -16.68
N PRO A 515 -16.97 -11.71 -16.92
CA PRO A 515 -16.68 -10.58 -16.05
C PRO A 515 -17.24 -10.78 -14.64
N ARG A 516 -16.52 -10.26 -13.65
CA ARG A 516 -16.93 -10.12 -12.25
C ARG A 516 -17.15 -8.64 -11.93
N PHE A 517 -18.02 -8.39 -10.97
CA PHE A 517 -18.28 -7.08 -10.40
C PHE A 517 -17.42 -6.89 -9.16
N PHE A 518 -16.86 -5.71 -8.99
CA PHE A 518 -16.01 -5.31 -7.86
C PHE A 518 -16.41 -3.92 -7.40
N PHE A 519 -16.67 -3.77 -6.11
CA PHE A 519 -17.32 -2.58 -5.54
C PHE A 519 -16.34 -1.77 -4.69
N GLY A 520 -16.28 -0.45 -4.89
CA GLY A 520 -15.36 0.41 -4.13
C GLY A 520 -15.48 1.89 -4.43
N ASN A 521 -14.40 2.62 -4.17
CA ASN A 521 -14.24 4.07 -4.33
C ASN A 521 -12.84 4.36 -4.93
N LEU A 522 -12.65 5.47 -5.65
CA LEU A 522 -11.35 5.93 -6.16
C LEU A 522 -10.87 7.29 -5.62
N HIS A 523 -11.65 7.94 -4.75
CA HIS A 523 -11.33 9.27 -4.20
C HIS A 523 -11.38 9.24 -2.67
N ALA A 524 -10.20 9.27 -2.06
CA ALA A 524 -9.97 9.31 -0.63
C ALA A 524 -8.58 9.91 -0.36
N HIS A 525 -8.41 10.54 0.78
CA HIS A 525 -7.16 11.18 1.22
C HIS A 525 -6.79 10.68 2.62
N SER A 526 -5.50 10.54 2.86
CA SER A 526 -4.94 10.28 4.19
C SER A 526 -4.28 11.55 4.75
N ALA A 527 -3.68 11.46 5.93
CA ALA A 527 -2.80 12.49 6.47
C ALA A 527 -1.50 12.70 5.65
N PHE A 528 -1.32 12.01 4.51
CA PHE A 528 -0.25 12.34 3.56
C PHE A 528 -0.58 13.57 2.71
N SER A 529 -1.85 13.92 2.54
CA SER A 529 -2.29 15.26 2.17
C SER A 529 -3.02 15.96 3.33
N ASP A 530 -4.34 16.14 3.25
CA ASP A 530 -5.20 16.79 4.26
C ASP A 530 -6.42 15.94 4.65
N GLY A 531 -6.33 14.63 4.45
CA GLY A 531 -7.22 13.62 5.01
C GLY A 531 -6.90 13.21 6.45
N ASN A 532 -7.54 12.12 6.92
CA ASN A 532 -7.63 11.72 8.33
C ASN A 532 -7.83 12.89 9.32
N GLN A 533 -8.72 13.85 9.03
CA GLN A 533 -8.96 15.01 9.90
C GLN A 533 -9.50 14.60 11.30
N ASP A 534 -10.00 13.37 11.43
CA ASP A 534 -10.44 12.70 12.65
C ASP A 534 -9.38 11.81 13.33
N ALA A 535 -8.11 11.81 12.87
CA ALA A 535 -7.02 10.93 13.33
C ALA A 535 -6.87 10.82 14.86
N GLY A 536 -7.03 11.94 15.57
CA GLY A 536 -6.96 11.98 17.05
C GLY A 536 -8.09 11.22 17.77
N SER A 537 -9.10 10.75 17.03
CA SER A 537 -10.22 9.92 17.50
C SER A 537 -10.35 8.58 16.77
N SER A 538 -9.95 8.48 15.50
CA SER A 538 -9.97 7.23 14.73
C SER A 538 -8.71 6.36 14.94
N GLY A 539 -7.57 6.98 15.27
CA GLY A 539 -6.26 6.31 15.37
C GLY A 539 -5.60 5.98 14.03
N ALA A 540 -6.21 6.37 12.90
CA ALA A 540 -5.64 6.23 11.56
C ALA A 540 -5.03 7.55 11.07
N SER A 541 -3.84 7.47 10.48
CA SER A 541 -3.12 8.63 9.92
C SER A 541 -2.16 8.23 8.79
N THR A 542 -2.42 7.12 8.10
CA THR A 542 -1.58 6.60 7.01
C THR A 542 -2.42 5.80 6.01
N PRO A 543 -2.08 5.83 4.70
CA PRO A 543 -2.76 5.03 3.68
C PRO A 543 -2.93 3.54 4.06
N LEU A 544 -1.93 2.92 4.70
CA LEU A 544 -2.02 1.53 5.15
C LEU A 544 -3.18 1.28 6.12
N GLN A 545 -3.37 2.17 7.10
CA GLN A 545 -4.47 2.06 8.08
C GLN A 545 -5.82 2.33 7.41
N ASP A 546 -5.86 3.24 6.44
CA ASP A 546 -7.06 3.62 5.69
C ASP A 546 -7.52 2.49 4.76
N PHE A 547 -6.57 1.82 4.09
CA PHE A 547 -6.83 0.60 3.34
C PHE A 547 -7.29 -0.55 4.26
N GLN A 548 -6.67 -0.76 5.42
CA GLN A 548 -7.11 -1.76 6.40
C GLN A 548 -8.52 -1.48 6.94
N PHE A 549 -8.89 -0.20 7.09
CA PHE A 549 -10.25 0.20 7.45
C PHE A 549 -11.25 -0.14 6.33
N ALA A 550 -10.88 0.06 5.06
CA ALA A 550 -11.72 -0.24 3.90
C ALA A 550 -11.82 -1.75 3.58
N ASP A 551 -10.77 -2.53 3.79
CA ASP A 551 -10.76 -4.00 3.71
C ASP A 551 -11.77 -4.61 4.71
N ALA A 552 -11.87 -4.00 5.90
CA ALA A 552 -12.87 -4.36 6.91
C ALA A 552 -14.28 -3.75 6.70
N SER A 553 -14.56 -3.12 5.54
CA SER A 553 -15.87 -2.55 5.21
C SER A 553 -16.80 -3.55 4.50
N LEU A 554 -18.12 -3.35 4.62
CA LEU A 554 -19.10 -4.12 3.87
C LEU A 554 -19.12 -3.69 2.39
N HIS A 555 -19.31 -4.65 1.48
CA HIS A 555 -19.38 -4.44 0.03
C HIS A 555 -18.20 -3.60 -0.49
N SER A 556 -16.98 -4.15 -0.32
CA SER A 556 -15.71 -3.45 -0.47
C SER A 556 -14.65 -4.38 -1.04
N ASP A 557 -14.48 -4.41 -2.36
CA ASP A 557 -13.42 -5.15 -3.06
C ASP A 557 -12.17 -4.28 -3.27
N PHE A 558 -12.29 -2.94 -3.25
CA PHE A 558 -11.16 -2.03 -3.42
C PHE A 558 -11.36 -0.64 -2.79
N LEU A 559 -10.24 0.03 -2.52
CA LEU A 559 -10.18 1.47 -2.29
C LEU A 559 -9.05 2.08 -3.14
N GLY A 560 -9.34 3.21 -3.78
CA GLY A 560 -8.35 4.12 -4.32
C GLY A 560 -8.17 5.35 -3.43
N ILE A 561 -6.94 5.56 -2.97
CA ILE A 561 -6.50 6.80 -2.32
C ILE A 561 -5.81 7.67 -3.39
N ALA A 562 -6.18 8.95 -3.45
CA ALA A 562 -5.79 9.90 -4.48
C ALA A 562 -5.43 11.25 -3.85
N GLU A 563 -4.37 11.27 -3.04
CA GLU A 563 -3.91 12.46 -2.30
C GLU A 563 -3.76 13.70 -3.19
N HIS A 564 -4.08 14.90 -2.66
CA HIS A 564 -3.78 16.17 -3.34
C HIS A 564 -2.29 16.28 -3.72
N ASN A 565 -1.97 16.77 -4.93
CA ASN A 565 -0.61 16.66 -5.49
C ASN A 565 0.44 17.69 -4.97
N HIS A 566 0.12 18.53 -3.97
CA HIS A 566 0.92 19.74 -3.65
C HIS A 566 0.97 20.10 -2.15
N SER A 567 2.03 20.83 -1.75
CA SER A 567 2.42 21.00 -0.33
C SER A 567 1.51 21.90 0.52
N GLN A 568 0.70 22.79 -0.07
CA GLN A 568 -0.30 23.53 0.72
C GLN A 568 -1.42 22.63 1.24
N ALA A 569 -1.64 21.49 0.58
CA ALA A 569 -2.51 20.41 1.02
C ALA A 569 -1.68 19.27 1.66
N GLY A 570 -0.64 19.61 2.43
CA GLY A 570 0.21 18.64 3.15
C GLY A 570 1.22 17.86 2.29
N MET A 571 0.86 17.44 1.07
CA MET A 571 1.62 16.47 0.27
C MET A 571 3.10 16.82 0.07
N GLN A 572 3.94 15.92 0.59
CA GLN A 572 5.38 15.91 0.40
C GLN A 572 5.78 14.77 -0.55
N ARG A 573 6.61 15.09 -1.55
CA ARG A 573 7.12 14.15 -2.57
C ARG A 573 7.57 12.76 -2.04
N PRO A 574 8.26 12.61 -0.89
CA PRO A 574 8.58 11.29 -0.35
C PRO A 574 7.35 10.45 0.01
N ASN A 575 6.28 11.08 0.49
CA ASN A 575 5.04 10.42 0.93
C ASN A 575 4.34 9.71 -0.23
N TYR A 576 4.41 10.27 -1.44
CA TYR A 576 3.83 9.66 -2.64
C TYR A 576 4.39 8.26 -2.91
N ALA A 577 5.70 8.06 -2.71
CA ALA A 577 6.35 6.76 -2.84
C ALA A 577 5.99 5.80 -1.68
N ILE A 578 5.81 6.33 -0.47
CA ILE A 578 5.41 5.54 0.71
C ILE A 578 3.96 5.05 0.56
N GLY A 579 3.04 5.88 0.08
CA GLY A 579 1.64 5.50 -0.14
C GLY A 579 1.47 4.44 -1.23
N LEU A 580 2.27 4.50 -2.30
CA LEU A 580 2.37 3.42 -3.30
C LEU A 580 2.79 2.09 -2.65
N GLN A 581 3.83 2.10 -1.79
CA GLN A 581 4.29 0.92 -1.04
C GLN A 581 3.23 0.40 -0.06
N GLN A 582 2.52 1.29 0.64
CA GLN A 582 1.46 0.92 1.57
C GLN A 582 0.22 0.32 0.87
N ALA A 583 -0.09 0.76 -0.36
CA ALA A 583 -1.13 0.13 -1.18
C ALA A 583 -0.71 -1.27 -1.69
N ASP A 584 0.56 -1.47 -2.03
CA ASP A 584 1.07 -2.80 -2.37
C ASP A 584 1.08 -3.73 -1.12
N GLN A 585 1.32 -3.18 0.07
CA GLN A 585 1.27 -3.91 1.35
C GLN A 585 -0.16 -4.27 1.80
N ALA A 586 -1.15 -3.42 1.52
CA ALA A 586 -2.55 -3.64 1.93
C ALA A 586 -3.33 -4.55 0.96
N THR A 587 -2.86 -4.71 -0.28
CA THR A 587 -3.51 -5.56 -1.29
C THR A 587 -3.40 -7.04 -0.90
N ASN A 588 -4.54 -7.74 -0.87
CA ASN A 588 -4.64 -9.15 -0.51
C ASN A 588 -5.42 -9.97 -1.57
N ALA A 589 -5.97 -11.14 -1.22
CA ALA A 589 -6.69 -12.01 -2.16
C ALA A 589 -8.16 -11.60 -2.41
N ASP A 590 -8.76 -10.90 -1.45
CA ASP A 590 -10.16 -10.48 -1.43
C ASP A 590 -10.34 -8.94 -1.42
N PHE A 591 -9.25 -8.16 -1.34
CA PHE A 591 -9.26 -6.70 -1.42
C PHE A 591 -8.04 -6.12 -2.19
N VAL A 592 -8.23 -5.07 -2.99
CA VAL A 592 -7.17 -4.36 -3.73
C VAL A 592 -7.05 -2.90 -3.30
N ALA A 593 -5.85 -2.48 -2.93
CA ALA A 593 -5.52 -1.10 -2.65
C ALA A 593 -4.87 -0.42 -3.87
N LEU A 594 -5.45 0.69 -4.31
CA LEU A 594 -4.98 1.55 -5.38
C LEU A 594 -4.49 2.87 -4.77
N TYR A 595 -3.41 3.41 -5.31
CA TYR A 595 -2.86 4.70 -4.89
C TYR A 595 -2.49 5.53 -6.12
N GLY A 596 -2.80 6.82 -6.05
CA GLY A 596 -2.64 7.80 -7.11
C GLY A 596 -2.61 9.20 -6.52
N MET A 597 -2.88 10.22 -7.34
CA MET A 597 -2.97 11.61 -6.90
C MET A 597 -4.21 12.28 -7.44
N GLU A 598 -4.81 13.16 -6.64
CA GLU A 598 -5.71 14.18 -7.14
C GLU A 598 -4.88 15.38 -7.59
N TRP A 599 -4.78 15.55 -8.91
CA TRP A 599 -4.01 16.61 -9.52
C TRP A 599 -4.85 17.84 -9.81
N GLY A 600 -4.41 19.00 -9.31
CA GLY A 600 -4.97 20.30 -9.66
C GLY A 600 -5.12 21.22 -8.45
N VAL A 601 -5.98 22.23 -8.61
CA VAL A 601 -6.54 23.03 -7.52
C VAL A 601 -7.87 23.60 -8.03
N ILE A 602 -8.92 23.59 -7.20
CA ILE A 602 -10.25 24.12 -7.56
C ILE A 602 -10.15 25.51 -8.24
N SER A 603 -9.46 26.46 -7.61
CA SER A 603 -9.28 27.84 -8.12
C SER A 603 -8.39 27.95 -9.36
N GLY A 604 -7.77 26.84 -9.79
CA GLY A 604 -7.00 26.71 -11.02
C GLY A 604 -7.65 25.78 -12.06
N GLY A 605 -8.96 25.53 -11.95
CA GLY A 605 -9.75 24.79 -12.94
C GLY A 605 -9.99 23.32 -12.59
N GLY A 606 -10.40 23.05 -11.35
CA GLY A 606 -10.86 21.73 -10.88
C GLY A 606 -9.74 20.81 -10.37
N HIS A 607 -10.10 19.53 -10.22
CA HIS A 607 -9.20 18.44 -9.81
C HIS A 607 -9.43 17.19 -10.66
N ALA A 608 -8.36 16.43 -10.95
CA ALA A 608 -8.43 15.18 -11.70
C ALA A 608 -7.66 14.07 -10.98
N LEU A 609 -8.32 12.93 -10.71
CA LEU A 609 -7.69 11.76 -10.10
C LEU A 609 -6.83 11.07 -11.15
N VAL A 610 -5.57 10.75 -10.84
CA VAL A 610 -4.60 10.17 -11.77
C VAL A 610 -4.04 8.87 -11.21
N TYR A 611 -4.19 7.80 -11.99
CA TYR A 611 -3.76 6.44 -11.62
C TYR A 611 -2.86 5.82 -12.71
N GLY A 612 -2.03 4.85 -12.31
CA GLY A 612 -1.01 4.24 -13.17
C GLY A 612 0.23 5.12 -13.37
N VAL A 613 0.51 6.03 -12.43
CA VAL A 613 1.66 6.95 -12.46
C VAL A 613 2.42 6.83 -11.14
N ASN A 614 3.65 6.35 -11.19
CA ASN A 614 4.44 6.02 -9.99
C ASN A 614 5.35 7.19 -9.54
N GLU A 615 5.20 8.36 -10.15
CA GLU A 615 6.04 9.54 -9.94
C GLU A 615 5.15 10.76 -9.65
N LEU A 616 5.45 11.57 -8.62
CA LEU A 616 4.59 12.70 -8.28
C LEU A 616 4.60 13.76 -9.40
N LEU A 617 3.44 14.04 -9.99
CA LEU A 617 3.26 15.10 -10.99
C LEU A 617 2.95 16.42 -10.26
N GLY A 618 3.77 17.46 -10.44
CA GLY A 618 3.58 18.71 -9.67
C GLY A 618 4.35 19.91 -10.22
N TRP A 619 4.14 21.08 -9.63
CA TRP A 619 4.67 22.37 -10.10
C TRP A 619 5.65 23.04 -9.14
N GLU A 620 5.80 22.53 -7.92
CA GLU A 620 6.46 23.23 -6.81
C GLU A 620 7.95 22.91 -6.71
N PRO A 621 8.86 23.90 -6.61
CA PRO A 621 10.29 23.64 -6.46
C PRO A 621 10.61 22.69 -5.30
N GLY A 622 11.14 21.51 -5.62
CA GLY A 622 11.47 20.44 -4.65
C GLY A 622 10.36 19.41 -4.39
N ASN A 623 9.11 19.70 -4.77
CA ASN A 623 7.93 18.88 -4.45
C ASN A 623 7.24 18.32 -5.71
N TYR A 624 8.02 17.66 -6.57
CA TYR A 624 7.56 16.80 -7.67
C TYR A 624 8.69 15.85 -8.10
N ASP A 625 8.35 14.74 -8.74
CA ASP A 625 9.28 13.96 -9.56
C ASP A 625 9.23 14.40 -11.03
N VAL A 626 8.04 14.78 -11.51
CA VAL A 626 7.82 15.20 -12.89
C VAL A 626 7.11 16.56 -12.91
N TYR A 627 7.79 17.56 -13.48
CA TYR A 627 7.22 18.89 -13.59
C TYR A 627 6.00 18.92 -14.53
N VAL A 628 4.89 19.44 -14.00
CA VAL A 628 3.66 19.79 -14.72
C VAL A 628 3.23 21.17 -14.22
N PRO A 629 3.20 22.21 -15.08
CA PRO A 629 2.81 23.56 -14.65
C PRO A 629 1.42 23.57 -14.01
N ARG A 630 1.26 24.30 -12.91
CA ARG A 630 -0.03 24.50 -12.23
C ARG A 630 -1.09 24.92 -13.25
N SER A 631 -2.24 24.25 -13.23
CA SER A 631 -3.37 24.47 -14.16
C SER A 631 -3.15 24.13 -15.66
N ASP A 632 -1.96 23.71 -16.12
CA ASP A 632 -1.82 23.18 -17.49
C ASP A 632 -2.28 21.71 -17.58
N TYR A 633 -3.59 21.51 -17.62
CA TYR A 633 -4.17 20.19 -17.90
C TYR A 633 -3.74 19.59 -19.24
N ASN A 634 -3.34 20.40 -20.25
CA ASN A 634 -2.75 19.82 -21.46
C ASN A 634 -1.37 19.21 -21.16
N ALA A 635 -0.58 19.78 -20.25
CA ALA A 635 0.65 19.16 -19.78
C ALA A 635 0.37 17.89 -18.96
N LEU A 636 -0.62 17.92 -18.05
CA LEU A 636 -1.04 16.74 -17.30
C LEU A 636 -1.39 15.57 -18.24
N PHE A 637 -2.32 15.79 -19.17
CA PHE A 637 -2.75 14.76 -20.11
C PHE A 637 -1.58 14.28 -21.01
N ARG A 638 -0.64 15.16 -21.38
CA ARG A 638 0.61 14.76 -22.07
C ARG A 638 1.57 13.93 -21.20
N GLN A 639 1.56 14.02 -19.87
CA GLN A 639 2.35 13.13 -19.02
C GLN A 639 1.65 11.77 -18.81
N ILE A 640 0.32 11.77 -18.66
CA ILE A 640 -0.48 10.53 -18.54
C ILE A 640 -0.31 9.69 -19.82
N ASN A 641 -0.51 10.28 -21.00
CA ASN A 641 -0.42 9.57 -22.29
C ASN A 641 0.99 9.02 -22.65
N LYS A 642 2.04 9.32 -21.87
CA LYS A 642 3.36 8.68 -22.01
C LYS A 642 3.46 7.32 -21.31
N ARG A 643 2.54 7.02 -20.40
CA ARG A 643 2.59 5.85 -19.51
C ARG A 643 1.49 4.86 -19.94
N PRO A 644 1.84 3.69 -20.51
CA PRO A 644 0.86 2.66 -20.82
C PRO A 644 0.04 2.28 -19.59
N GLY A 645 -1.27 2.09 -19.76
CA GLY A 645 -2.19 1.80 -18.66
C GLY A 645 -2.65 3.02 -17.84
N ALA A 646 -1.89 4.11 -17.78
CA ALA A 646 -2.25 5.29 -17.00
C ALA A 646 -3.49 6.03 -17.54
N PHE A 647 -4.28 6.61 -16.64
CA PHE A 647 -5.49 7.38 -16.95
C PHE A 647 -5.76 8.49 -15.92
N ALA A 648 -6.74 9.35 -16.24
CA ALA A 648 -7.39 10.23 -15.28
C ALA A 648 -8.92 10.06 -15.25
N THR A 649 -9.53 10.40 -14.12
CA THR A 649 -10.97 10.70 -14.00
C THR A 649 -11.16 12.12 -13.46
N LEU A 650 -12.29 12.76 -13.79
CA LEU A 650 -12.60 14.13 -13.37
C LEU A 650 -13.39 14.12 -12.05
N ALA A 651 -12.81 14.68 -11.00
CA ALA A 651 -13.39 14.77 -9.65
C ALA A 651 -14.23 16.04 -9.49
N HIS A 652 -15.40 15.90 -8.85
CA HIS A 652 -16.34 16.98 -8.47
C HIS A 652 -16.37 18.23 -9.40
N PRO A 653 -16.58 18.07 -10.73
CA PRO A 653 -16.21 19.06 -11.74
C PRO A 653 -17.12 20.30 -11.79
N GLN A 654 -16.53 21.48 -12.03
CA GLN A 654 -17.21 22.77 -12.14
C GLN A 654 -17.17 23.36 -13.57
N SER A 655 -17.98 24.40 -13.79
CA SER A 655 -18.12 25.08 -15.09
C SER A 655 -16.89 25.91 -15.46
N GLY A 656 -15.95 25.30 -16.16
CA GLY A 656 -14.74 25.94 -16.70
C GLY A 656 -13.49 25.08 -16.59
N ASP A 657 -13.58 24.00 -15.80
CA ASP A 657 -12.45 23.16 -15.40
C ASP A 657 -11.74 22.43 -16.55
N TYR A 658 -10.53 21.97 -16.25
CA TYR A 658 -9.68 21.17 -17.14
C TYR A 658 -9.29 21.86 -18.45
N ASN A 659 -9.22 23.20 -18.45
CA ASN A 659 -9.18 24.06 -19.63
C ASN A 659 -10.46 23.99 -20.49
N ASN A 660 -11.64 24.05 -19.85
CA ASN A 660 -12.96 24.09 -20.47
C ASN A 660 -13.28 22.82 -21.32
N LEU A 661 -13.10 21.61 -20.79
CA LEU A 661 -13.39 20.38 -21.56
C LEU A 661 -14.87 20.25 -21.96
N ALA A 662 -15.80 20.49 -21.03
CA ALA A 662 -17.24 20.34 -21.27
C ALA A 662 -17.83 21.45 -22.18
N THR A 663 -17.29 22.67 -22.11
CA THR A 663 -17.82 23.86 -22.80
C THR A 663 -17.06 24.21 -24.08
N GLY A 664 -15.75 23.99 -24.12
CA GLY A 664 -14.83 24.40 -25.20
C GLY A 664 -14.79 23.46 -26.41
N ALA A 665 -13.67 23.49 -27.15
CA ALA A 665 -13.42 22.59 -28.27
C ALA A 665 -12.92 21.21 -27.82
N PHE A 666 -13.21 20.18 -28.60
CA PHE A 666 -12.70 18.82 -28.37
C PHE A 666 -11.16 18.75 -28.42
N ARG A 667 -10.55 17.94 -27.56
CA ARG A 667 -9.09 17.77 -27.44
C ARG A 667 -8.72 16.29 -27.38
N ALA A 668 -8.22 15.74 -28.49
CA ALA A 668 -7.76 14.35 -28.58
C ALA A 668 -6.71 13.96 -27.51
N VAL A 669 -5.90 14.91 -27.03
CA VAL A 669 -4.95 14.66 -25.92
C VAL A 669 -5.65 14.42 -24.58
N ALA A 670 -6.77 15.09 -24.33
CA ALA A 670 -7.59 14.86 -23.14
C ALA A 670 -8.42 13.56 -23.30
N ASP A 671 -9.00 13.34 -24.48
CA ASP A 671 -9.74 12.12 -24.84
C ASP A 671 -8.90 10.84 -24.68
N SER A 672 -7.61 10.92 -24.99
CA SER A 672 -6.67 9.80 -24.79
C SER A 672 -6.34 9.56 -23.31
N ALA A 673 -6.34 10.58 -22.45
CA ALA A 673 -5.92 10.49 -21.05
C ALA A 673 -7.08 10.25 -20.07
N VAL A 674 -8.20 10.95 -20.26
CA VAL A 674 -9.36 10.96 -19.36
C VAL A 674 -10.30 9.82 -19.73
N VAL A 675 -10.55 8.92 -18.79
CA VAL A 675 -11.46 7.77 -18.99
C VAL A 675 -12.80 7.94 -18.29
N GLY A 676 -12.98 8.90 -17.38
CA GLY A 676 -14.25 9.04 -16.68
C GLY A 676 -14.47 10.41 -16.04
N THR A 677 -15.70 10.64 -15.61
CA THR A 677 -16.10 11.76 -14.75
C THR A 677 -17.12 11.26 -13.72
N VAL A 678 -17.16 11.89 -12.57
CA VAL A 678 -18.05 11.51 -11.47
C VAL A 678 -19.55 11.74 -11.78
N LEU A 679 -20.42 10.92 -11.17
CA LEU A 679 -21.88 11.09 -11.02
C LEU A 679 -22.20 11.82 -9.71
N ARG A 680 -21.70 11.30 -8.59
CA ARG A 680 -21.76 11.91 -7.24
C ARG A 680 -20.41 11.79 -6.53
N SER A 681 -20.04 12.84 -5.80
CA SER A 681 -18.82 12.93 -5.00
C SER A 681 -19.14 13.32 -3.55
N GLY A 682 -18.32 12.93 -2.57
CA GLY A 682 -18.53 13.26 -1.16
C GLY A 682 -19.63 12.43 -0.45
N PRO A 683 -20.11 12.84 0.75
CA PRO A 683 -19.70 14.04 1.48
C PRO A 683 -18.32 13.88 2.15
N ALA A 684 -17.35 14.67 1.68
CA ALA A 684 -15.92 14.52 1.97
C ALA A 684 -15.56 14.45 3.46
N THR A 685 -16.14 15.37 4.25
CA THR A 685 -15.91 15.52 5.70
C THR A 685 -16.94 14.77 6.55
N SER A 686 -17.59 13.73 5.99
CA SER A 686 -18.46 12.85 6.77
C SER A 686 -17.71 12.16 7.91
N THR A 687 -18.38 11.93 9.04
CA THR A 687 -17.91 11.01 10.11
C THR A 687 -18.83 9.77 10.21
N ASN A 688 -19.70 9.56 9.23
CA ASN A 688 -20.62 8.43 9.18
C ASN A 688 -19.86 7.17 8.74
N VAL A 689 -19.93 6.12 9.57
CA VAL A 689 -19.37 4.78 9.31
C VAL A 689 -20.48 3.70 9.24
N THR A 690 -21.72 4.13 9.07
CA THR A 690 -22.94 3.31 9.05
C THR A 690 -23.65 3.36 7.70
N TYR A 691 -22.92 3.66 6.62
CA TYR A 691 -23.36 3.63 5.22
C TYR A 691 -24.57 4.52 4.89
N SER A 692 -24.91 5.48 5.78
CA SER A 692 -26.20 6.18 5.78
C SER A 692 -26.11 7.69 5.51
N ASN A 693 -25.01 8.15 4.91
CA ASN A 693 -24.80 9.56 4.54
C ASN A 693 -24.49 9.74 3.04
N PRO A 694 -25.47 9.47 2.14
CA PRO A 694 -25.31 9.60 0.69
C PRO A 694 -25.06 11.03 0.23
N SER A 695 -24.41 11.17 -0.94
CA SER A 695 -24.10 12.47 -1.53
C SER A 695 -25.34 13.16 -2.11
N SER A 696 -25.51 14.43 -1.77
CA SER A 696 -26.50 15.33 -2.38
C SER A 696 -26.04 15.94 -3.72
N SER A 697 -24.82 15.64 -4.17
CA SER A 697 -24.28 16.15 -5.44
C SER A 697 -24.85 15.42 -6.67
N SER A 698 -24.72 16.05 -7.84
CA SER A 698 -24.92 15.42 -9.14
C SER A 698 -24.13 16.14 -10.23
N TYR A 699 -23.33 15.39 -10.99
CA TYR A 699 -22.45 15.89 -12.05
C TYR A 699 -22.79 15.31 -13.45
N GLU A 700 -23.96 14.67 -13.59
CA GLU A 700 -24.45 14.02 -14.82
C GLU A 700 -24.53 14.98 -16.04
N SER A 701 -24.68 16.28 -15.78
CA SER A 701 -24.61 17.35 -16.80
C SER A 701 -23.21 17.47 -17.43
N THR A 702 -22.13 17.27 -16.66
CA THR A 702 -20.75 17.27 -17.16
C THR A 702 -20.48 16.01 -17.98
N PHE A 703 -20.93 14.85 -17.51
CA PHE A 703 -20.87 13.58 -18.25
C PHE A 703 -21.54 13.70 -19.62
N THR A 704 -22.82 14.09 -19.65
CA THR A 704 -23.59 14.21 -20.90
C THR A 704 -23.03 15.29 -21.85
N ALA A 705 -22.49 16.40 -21.32
CA ALA A 705 -21.80 17.41 -22.14
C ALA A 705 -20.50 16.89 -22.77
N LEU A 706 -19.68 16.14 -22.04
CA LEU A 706 -18.44 15.55 -22.57
C LEU A 706 -18.73 14.54 -23.68
N LEU A 707 -19.74 13.68 -23.52
CA LEU A 707 -20.17 12.75 -24.58
C LEU A 707 -20.72 13.48 -25.82
N ALA A 708 -21.50 14.55 -25.62
CA ALA A 708 -21.98 15.41 -26.72
C ALA A 708 -20.83 16.07 -27.50
N LYS A 709 -19.74 16.45 -26.81
CA LYS A 709 -18.50 16.95 -27.42
C LYS A 709 -17.65 15.87 -28.10
N GLY A 710 -17.97 14.59 -27.90
CA GLY A 710 -17.29 13.45 -28.52
C GLY A 710 -16.16 12.84 -27.69
N TYR A 711 -16.08 13.13 -26.39
CA TYR A 711 -15.12 12.46 -25.50
C TYR A 711 -15.55 11.04 -25.13
N HIS A 712 -14.58 10.15 -24.98
CA HIS A 712 -14.75 8.75 -24.62
C HIS A 712 -14.61 8.55 -23.10
N VAL A 713 -15.59 9.07 -22.34
CA VAL A 713 -15.63 8.97 -20.87
C VAL A 713 -16.71 8.01 -20.38
N GLY A 714 -16.38 7.19 -19.39
CA GLY A 714 -17.31 6.49 -18.51
C GLY A 714 -17.80 7.38 -17.37
N ILE A 715 -18.55 6.80 -16.44
CA ILE A 715 -19.08 7.52 -15.26
C ILE A 715 -18.74 6.81 -13.95
N THR A 716 -18.23 7.56 -12.97
CA THR A 716 -17.78 7.04 -11.67
C THR A 716 -18.68 7.52 -10.52
N LEU A 717 -18.56 6.90 -9.35
CA LEU A 717 -19.03 7.48 -8.08
C LEU A 717 -17.89 7.40 -7.08
N ASP A 718 -17.75 8.44 -6.27
CA ASP A 718 -16.67 8.55 -5.30
C ASP A 718 -17.10 9.28 -4.01
N HIS A 719 -16.31 9.16 -2.94
CA HIS A 719 -16.68 9.66 -1.59
C HIS A 719 -15.81 10.83 -1.10
N ASP A 720 -14.73 11.19 -1.81
CA ASP A 720 -13.78 12.27 -1.47
C ASP A 720 -13.36 12.26 0.02
N ASN A 721 -13.10 11.08 0.58
CA ASN A 721 -13.01 10.91 2.03
C ASN A 721 -11.81 11.67 2.64
N HIS A 722 -12.08 12.63 3.52
CA HIS A 722 -11.07 13.34 4.33
C HIS A 722 -11.08 12.92 5.82
N ASN A 723 -12.03 12.07 6.23
CA ASN A 723 -12.08 11.42 7.54
C ASN A 723 -12.07 9.91 7.38
N THR A 724 -11.75 9.20 8.46
CA THR A 724 -11.59 7.74 8.56
C THR A 724 -12.93 7.00 8.42
N THR A 725 -13.50 7.05 7.22
CA THR A 725 -14.85 6.56 6.87
C THR A 725 -14.87 5.74 5.57
N PHE A 726 -13.69 5.34 5.08
CA PHE A 726 -13.46 4.78 3.74
C PHE A 726 -14.37 3.59 3.41
N ASN A 727 -15.10 3.70 2.29
CA ASN A 727 -16.17 2.78 1.85
C ASN A 727 -17.37 2.62 2.83
N ARG A 728 -17.44 3.39 3.94
CA ARG A 728 -18.51 3.34 4.95
C ARG A 728 -19.37 4.60 5.06
N THR A 729 -19.09 5.64 4.28
CA THR A 729 -19.87 6.89 4.23
C THR A 729 -21.30 6.65 3.73
N THR A 730 -21.44 5.84 2.68
CA THR A 730 -22.70 5.57 1.97
C THR A 730 -22.68 4.17 1.35
N GLN A 731 -23.83 3.66 0.91
CA GLN A 731 -23.94 2.50 0.02
C GLN A 731 -23.33 2.78 -1.35
N GLY A 732 -23.32 4.02 -1.86
CA GLY A 732 -22.83 4.32 -3.22
C GLY A 732 -21.44 3.75 -3.54
N ARG A 733 -21.27 3.20 -4.75
CA ARG A 733 -20.02 2.59 -5.25
C ARG A 733 -19.70 2.99 -6.68
N LEU A 734 -18.39 3.06 -6.96
CA LEU A 734 -17.88 2.70 -8.28
C LEU A 734 -17.86 1.17 -8.39
N VAL A 735 -18.44 0.64 -9.45
CA VAL A 735 -18.38 -0.81 -9.74
C VAL A 735 -17.50 -1.06 -10.96
N ILE A 736 -16.40 -1.80 -10.76
CA ILE A 736 -15.46 -2.18 -11.82
C ILE A 736 -15.83 -3.58 -12.33
N VAL A 737 -15.88 -3.73 -13.65
CA VAL A 737 -16.26 -4.99 -14.33
C VAL A 737 -15.00 -5.60 -14.95
N ALA A 738 -14.42 -6.60 -14.29
CA ALA A 738 -13.09 -7.15 -14.60
C ALA A 738 -13.03 -8.68 -14.45
N PRO A 739 -12.07 -9.40 -15.06
CA PRO A 739 -12.01 -10.87 -14.99
C PRO A 739 -11.53 -11.41 -13.63
N SER A 740 -10.78 -10.61 -12.86
CA SER A 740 -10.19 -11.01 -11.58
C SER A 740 -9.99 -9.81 -10.65
N LEU A 741 -9.97 -10.06 -9.34
CA LEU A 741 -9.63 -9.04 -8.35
C LEU A 741 -8.10 -8.92 -8.24
N THR A 742 -7.51 -8.12 -9.12
CA THR A 742 -6.07 -7.81 -9.08
C THR A 742 -5.83 -6.36 -9.51
N LYS A 743 -4.77 -5.74 -8.99
CA LYS A 743 -4.36 -4.36 -9.32
C LYS A 743 -4.24 -4.14 -10.83
N GLU A 744 -3.65 -5.09 -11.56
CA GLU A 744 -3.55 -5.08 -13.02
C GLU A 744 -4.92 -5.15 -13.71
N ALA A 745 -5.80 -6.07 -13.31
CA ALA A 745 -7.11 -6.25 -13.92
C ALA A 745 -8.06 -5.07 -13.66
N LEU A 746 -8.07 -4.51 -12.43
CA LEU A 746 -8.85 -3.33 -12.10
C LEU A 746 -8.35 -2.10 -12.88
N LEU A 747 -7.04 -1.82 -12.88
CA LEU A 747 -6.49 -0.70 -13.65
C LEU A 747 -6.73 -0.85 -15.17
N THR A 748 -6.69 -2.08 -15.70
CA THR A 748 -7.02 -2.36 -17.11
C THR A 748 -8.50 -2.10 -17.42
N ALA A 749 -9.41 -2.58 -16.56
CA ALA A 749 -10.85 -2.35 -16.72
C ALA A 749 -11.21 -0.86 -16.60
N LEU A 750 -10.61 -0.14 -15.64
CA LEU A 750 -10.71 1.31 -15.51
C LEU A 750 -10.20 2.03 -16.76
N ARG A 751 -9.03 1.63 -17.28
CA ARG A 751 -8.47 2.21 -18.52
C ARG A 751 -9.37 1.99 -19.75
N GLN A 752 -10.12 0.89 -19.77
CA GLN A 752 -11.04 0.51 -20.84
C GLN A 752 -12.45 1.09 -20.69
N ARG A 753 -12.82 1.62 -19.51
CA ARG A 753 -14.18 2.04 -19.11
C ARG A 753 -15.17 0.90 -18.90
N SER A 754 -14.65 -0.26 -18.50
CA SER A 754 -15.45 -1.38 -18.01
C SER A 754 -15.82 -1.14 -16.54
N PHE A 755 -16.63 -0.12 -16.28
CA PHE A 755 -17.12 0.28 -14.96
C PHE A 755 -18.43 1.07 -15.03
N TYR A 756 -19.11 1.26 -13.89
CA TYR A 756 -20.30 2.10 -13.76
C TYR A 756 -20.45 2.73 -12.37
N ALA A 757 -21.30 3.74 -12.27
CA ALA A 757 -21.68 4.39 -11.01
C ALA A 757 -22.99 3.78 -10.49
N SER A 758 -23.06 3.47 -9.19
CA SER A 758 -24.22 2.86 -8.53
C SER A 758 -24.44 3.51 -7.16
N ASP A 759 -25.65 3.97 -6.85
CA ASP A 759 -25.97 4.43 -5.48
C ASP A 759 -26.15 3.25 -4.50
N ASP A 760 -26.57 2.08 -5.00
CA ASP A 760 -26.53 0.82 -4.27
C ASP A 760 -25.13 0.15 -4.32
N TRP A 761 -24.78 -0.58 -3.26
CA TRP A 761 -23.50 -1.29 -3.06
C TRP A 761 -23.41 -2.72 -3.63
N ASN A 762 -24.45 -3.25 -4.27
CA ASN A 762 -24.52 -4.68 -4.61
C ASN A 762 -25.03 -5.02 -6.03
N ALA A 763 -25.74 -4.11 -6.69
CA ALA A 763 -26.35 -4.30 -8.00
C ALA A 763 -25.33 -4.54 -9.11
N GLU A 764 -25.38 -5.75 -9.71
CA GLU A 764 -24.57 -6.22 -10.81
C GLU A 764 -25.22 -5.86 -12.18
N VAL A 765 -24.62 -4.93 -12.94
CA VAL A 765 -25.15 -4.50 -14.25
C VAL A 765 -24.34 -5.08 -15.41
N THR A 766 -24.87 -6.12 -16.04
CA THR A 766 -24.35 -6.61 -17.32
C THR A 766 -24.94 -5.76 -18.45
N TYR A 767 -24.10 -5.00 -19.16
CA TYR A 767 -24.52 -4.17 -20.30
C TYR A 767 -23.60 -4.39 -21.52
N THR A 768 -24.20 -4.62 -22.68
CA THR A 768 -23.48 -4.89 -23.95
C THR A 768 -24.14 -4.25 -25.17
N VAL A 769 -23.33 -3.97 -26.19
CA VAL A 769 -23.77 -3.70 -27.57
C VAL A 769 -22.98 -4.59 -28.51
N GLY A 770 -23.64 -5.32 -29.41
CA GLY A 770 -23.00 -6.29 -30.32
C GLY A 770 -22.25 -7.41 -29.60
N GLY A 771 -22.61 -7.71 -28.34
CA GLY A 771 -21.88 -8.61 -27.45
C GLY A 771 -20.58 -8.04 -26.86
N GLN A 772 -20.22 -6.79 -27.17
CA GLN A 772 -19.08 -6.09 -26.55
C GLN A 772 -19.49 -5.41 -25.23
N PRO A 773 -18.64 -5.42 -24.19
CA PRO A 773 -18.96 -4.88 -22.87
C PRO A 773 -18.88 -3.34 -22.79
N MET A 774 -19.25 -2.78 -21.64
CA MET A 774 -19.09 -1.36 -21.29
C MET A 774 -17.70 -0.81 -21.63
N GLY A 775 -17.65 0.43 -22.09
CA GLY A 775 -16.41 1.13 -22.44
C GLY A 775 -15.86 0.86 -23.84
N SER A 776 -16.38 -0.18 -24.52
CA SER A 776 -15.93 -0.61 -25.85
C SER A 776 -16.17 0.45 -26.93
N ILE A 777 -15.20 0.57 -27.85
CA ILE A 777 -15.27 1.43 -29.04
C ILE A 777 -15.00 0.56 -30.25
N PHE A 778 -16.01 0.29 -31.09
CA PHE A 778 -15.86 -0.67 -32.19
C PHE A 778 -16.74 -0.37 -33.42
N THR A 779 -16.56 -1.18 -34.45
CA THR A 779 -17.28 -1.10 -35.73
C THR A 779 -17.86 -2.47 -36.08
N ALA A 780 -19.10 -2.52 -36.57
CA ALA A 780 -19.71 -3.74 -37.07
C ALA A 780 -20.74 -3.45 -38.20
N PRO A 781 -21.06 -4.44 -39.06
CA PRO A 781 -21.90 -4.22 -40.24
C PRO A 781 -23.42 -4.30 -39.99
N VAL A 782 -23.82 -4.84 -38.84
CA VAL A 782 -25.22 -5.04 -38.46
C VAL A 782 -25.81 -3.81 -37.75
N ALA A 783 -27.11 -3.83 -37.46
CA ALA A 783 -27.68 -2.89 -36.49
C ALA A 783 -27.09 -3.17 -35.09
N PRO A 784 -26.85 -2.15 -34.25
CA PRO A 784 -26.51 -2.35 -32.84
C PRO A 784 -27.54 -3.26 -32.18
N ALA A 785 -27.09 -4.40 -31.65
CA ALA A 785 -27.90 -5.32 -30.86
C ALA A 785 -27.53 -5.10 -29.39
N ILE A 786 -28.46 -4.58 -28.61
CA ILE A 786 -28.23 -4.03 -27.27
C ILE A 786 -28.89 -4.96 -26.26
N ALA A 787 -28.15 -5.40 -25.25
CA ALA A 787 -28.66 -6.25 -24.18
C ALA A 787 -28.14 -5.77 -22.82
N LEU A 788 -29.06 -5.68 -21.87
CA LEU A 788 -28.80 -5.26 -20.49
C LEU A 788 -29.57 -6.15 -19.52
N SER A 789 -28.93 -6.57 -18.44
CA SER A 789 -29.58 -7.19 -17.28
C SER A 789 -28.96 -6.68 -15.98
N VAL A 790 -29.82 -6.40 -15.00
CA VAL A 790 -29.47 -6.03 -13.62
C VAL A 790 -29.73 -7.25 -12.75
N ASN A 791 -28.76 -7.61 -11.91
CA ASN A 791 -28.92 -8.61 -10.85
C ASN A 791 -28.62 -7.94 -9.51
N ASP A 792 -29.64 -7.89 -8.66
CA ASP A 792 -29.60 -7.35 -7.30
C ASP A 792 -29.62 -8.54 -6.32
N VAL A 793 -28.81 -8.47 -5.26
CA VAL A 793 -28.44 -9.58 -4.38
C VAL A 793 -29.25 -9.60 -3.08
N ASP A 794 -29.78 -8.47 -2.59
CA ASP A 794 -30.77 -8.42 -1.50
C ASP A 794 -32.21 -8.14 -1.96
N GLY A 795 -32.41 -7.69 -3.20
CA GLY A 795 -33.60 -7.92 -4.01
C GLY A 795 -34.50 -6.71 -4.21
N GLU A 796 -33.93 -5.53 -4.37
CA GLU A 796 -34.65 -4.28 -4.58
C GLU A 796 -35.28 -4.22 -5.99
N ALA A 797 -36.34 -3.43 -6.13
CA ALA A 797 -37.19 -3.49 -7.31
C ALA A 797 -36.78 -2.45 -8.37
N ILE A 798 -36.37 -2.90 -9.56
CA ILE A 798 -36.04 -2.01 -10.67
C ILE A 798 -37.28 -1.22 -11.13
N ARG A 799 -37.33 0.08 -10.83
CA ARG A 799 -38.42 0.97 -11.25
C ARG A 799 -38.40 1.20 -12.74
N SER A 800 -37.22 1.48 -13.31
CA SER A 800 -37.08 1.72 -14.75
C SER A 800 -35.66 1.51 -15.27
N ILE A 801 -35.56 0.98 -16.51
CA ILE A 801 -34.33 0.95 -17.30
C ILE A 801 -34.54 1.81 -18.54
N THR A 802 -33.79 2.90 -18.66
CA THR A 802 -33.85 3.84 -19.80
C THR A 802 -32.56 3.79 -20.60
N LEU A 803 -32.68 3.42 -21.87
CA LEU A 803 -31.56 3.36 -22.81
C LEU A 803 -31.40 4.72 -23.50
N MET A 804 -30.24 5.33 -23.36
CA MET A 804 -29.86 6.62 -23.94
C MET A 804 -29.00 6.43 -25.18
N LYS A 805 -29.17 7.30 -26.18
CA LYS A 805 -28.40 7.34 -27.44
C LYS A 805 -27.95 8.76 -27.75
N GLY A 806 -26.69 8.93 -28.13
CA GLY A 806 -26.18 10.19 -28.68
C GLY A 806 -25.22 9.97 -29.85
N THR A 807 -24.85 11.07 -30.51
CA THR A 807 -23.90 11.08 -31.63
C THR A 807 -22.61 11.80 -31.18
N PRO A 808 -21.44 11.15 -31.19
CA PRO A 808 -20.18 11.78 -30.77
C PRO A 808 -19.90 13.07 -31.55
N GLY A 809 -19.48 14.13 -30.85
CA GLY A 809 -19.09 15.41 -31.47
C GLY A 809 -20.25 16.25 -32.05
N SER A 810 -21.50 15.80 -31.95
CA SER A 810 -22.67 16.52 -32.44
C SER A 810 -23.00 17.80 -31.66
N GLY A 811 -22.45 17.96 -30.45
CA GLY A 811 -22.81 19.03 -29.52
C GLY A 811 -24.21 18.90 -28.92
N GLN A 812 -24.94 17.81 -29.20
CA GLN A 812 -26.24 17.51 -28.61
C GLN A 812 -26.10 16.41 -27.56
N VAL A 813 -26.75 16.59 -26.41
CA VAL A 813 -26.82 15.55 -25.36
C VAL A 813 -27.64 14.35 -25.83
N ALA A 814 -27.35 13.18 -25.26
CA ALA A 814 -28.08 11.96 -25.57
C ALA A 814 -29.58 12.08 -25.26
N GLN A 815 -30.39 11.38 -26.05
CA GLN A 815 -31.84 11.29 -25.89
C GLN A 815 -32.23 9.86 -25.51
N ALA A 816 -33.35 9.70 -24.81
CA ALA A 816 -33.91 8.40 -24.53
C ALA A 816 -34.35 7.71 -25.84
N LEU A 817 -33.79 6.55 -26.12
CA LEU A 817 -34.09 5.70 -27.27
C LEU A 817 -35.25 4.74 -26.98
N THR A 818 -35.32 4.25 -25.74
CA THR A 818 -36.44 3.47 -25.19
C THR A 818 -36.36 3.47 -23.65
N SER A 819 -37.47 3.14 -22.98
CA SER A 819 -37.52 2.93 -21.54
C SER A 819 -38.50 1.80 -21.21
N VAL A 820 -38.16 0.97 -20.23
CA VAL A 820 -38.98 -0.11 -19.68
C VAL A 820 -39.11 0.06 -18.17
N ALA A 821 -40.21 -0.42 -17.57
CA ALA A 821 -40.51 -0.24 -16.16
C ALA A 821 -40.88 -1.58 -15.49
N GLY A 822 -40.44 -1.77 -14.24
CA GLY A 822 -40.72 -3.00 -13.47
C GLY A 822 -40.02 -4.26 -13.99
N THR A 823 -38.89 -4.13 -14.69
CA THR A 823 -38.18 -5.23 -15.36
C THR A 823 -36.68 -5.16 -15.10
N THR A 824 -36.07 -6.29 -14.73
CA THR A 824 -34.61 -6.42 -14.50
C THR A 824 -33.77 -6.55 -15.79
N ALA A 825 -34.38 -6.61 -16.98
CA ALA A 825 -33.65 -6.76 -18.24
C ALA A 825 -34.28 -5.97 -19.39
N LEU A 826 -33.43 -5.57 -20.34
CA LEU A 826 -33.80 -4.88 -21.57
C LEU A 826 -33.03 -5.48 -22.75
N THR A 827 -33.73 -5.73 -23.86
CA THR A 827 -33.10 -5.96 -25.17
C THR A 827 -33.66 -5.00 -26.20
N PHE A 828 -32.81 -4.51 -27.10
CA PHE A 828 -33.17 -3.53 -28.12
C PHE A 828 -32.30 -3.71 -29.37
N SER A 829 -32.78 -3.28 -30.54
CA SER A 829 -31.91 -3.17 -31.72
C SER A 829 -32.13 -1.86 -32.47
N ASP A 830 -31.07 -1.07 -32.60
CA ASP A 830 -31.11 0.25 -33.24
C ASP A 830 -30.96 0.13 -34.76
N ALA A 831 -31.96 -0.47 -35.40
CA ALA A 831 -32.05 -0.57 -36.85
C ALA A 831 -31.99 0.80 -37.56
N ALA A 832 -32.34 1.88 -36.84
CA ALA A 832 -32.37 3.26 -37.31
C ALA A 832 -30.99 3.97 -37.26
N LEU A 833 -29.95 3.39 -36.66
CA LEU A 833 -28.58 3.89 -36.86
C LEU A 833 -28.19 3.73 -38.33
N ALA A 834 -28.05 4.84 -39.06
CA ALA A 834 -27.70 4.81 -40.47
C ALA A 834 -26.29 4.23 -40.70
N THR A 835 -26.09 3.56 -41.83
CA THR A 835 -24.78 3.03 -42.20
C THR A 835 -23.83 4.16 -42.60
N GLY A 836 -22.56 4.07 -42.19
CA GLY A 836 -21.58 5.15 -42.17
C GLY A 836 -21.67 6.06 -40.94
N SER A 837 -22.55 5.77 -39.97
CA SER A 837 -22.73 6.60 -38.77
C SER A 837 -22.20 5.93 -37.49
N THR A 838 -21.72 6.76 -36.58
CA THR A 838 -21.31 6.38 -35.22
C THR A 838 -22.30 6.92 -34.20
N ALA A 839 -22.65 6.11 -33.21
CA ALA A 839 -23.42 6.51 -32.04
C ALA A 839 -22.79 5.97 -30.75
N TYR A 840 -23.07 6.61 -29.62
CA TYR A 840 -22.79 6.10 -28.29
C TYR A 840 -24.09 5.76 -27.56
N TYR A 841 -24.06 4.70 -26.77
CA TYR A 841 -25.19 4.20 -26.01
C TYR A 841 -24.79 4.02 -24.55
N TYR A 842 -25.66 4.41 -23.62
CA TYR A 842 -25.54 4.08 -22.20
C TYR A 842 -26.94 3.90 -21.61
N ALA A 843 -27.04 3.22 -20.48
CA ALA A 843 -28.28 3.04 -19.75
C ALA A 843 -28.26 3.78 -18.41
N ILE A 844 -29.42 4.34 -18.08
CA ILE A 844 -29.80 4.84 -16.76
C ILE A 844 -30.80 3.83 -16.20
N ILE A 845 -30.40 3.15 -15.13
CA ILE A 845 -31.24 2.29 -14.30
C ILE A 845 -31.63 3.09 -13.05
N LEU A 846 -32.76 2.74 -12.45
CA LEU A 846 -33.19 3.31 -11.20
C LEU A 846 -34.12 2.35 -10.45
N GLU A 847 -33.84 2.18 -9.17
CA GLU A 847 -34.56 1.35 -8.20
C GLU A 847 -35.84 2.05 -7.69
N GLN A 848 -36.62 1.34 -6.88
CA GLN A 848 -37.98 1.74 -6.48
C GLN A 848 -38.02 2.79 -5.36
N ASP A 849 -37.00 2.82 -4.53
CA ASP A 849 -36.78 3.77 -3.44
C ASP A 849 -36.25 5.13 -3.94
N GLY A 850 -35.34 5.11 -4.93
CA GLY A 850 -34.79 6.29 -5.58
C GLY A 850 -33.34 6.14 -6.07
N ASP A 851 -32.64 5.05 -5.75
CA ASP A 851 -31.23 4.89 -6.07
C ASP A 851 -30.97 4.76 -7.58
N ARG A 852 -29.79 5.24 -8.01
CA ARG A 852 -29.51 5.54 -9.42
C ARG A 852 -28.23 4.84 -9.87
N ILE A 853 -28.36 4.04 -10.92
CA ILE A 853 -27.22 3.34 -11.52
C ILE A 853 -27.05 3.80 -12.97
N VAL A 854 -25.85 4.28 -13.31
CA VAL A 854 -25.54 4.82 -14.65
C VAL A 854 -24.31 4.12 -15.22
N THR A 855 -24.50 3.49 -16.38
CA THR A 855 -23.47 2.69 -17.06
C THR A 855 -22.49 3.53 -17.86
N SER A 856 -21.23 3.08 -17.97
CA SER A 856 -20.30 3.68 -18.92
C SER A 856 -20.71 3.38 -20.38
N PRO A 857 -20.55 4.32 -21.32
CA PRO A 857 -21.08 4.13 -22.67
C PRO A 857 -20.35 3.06 -23.48
N ILE A 858 -20.99 2.66 -24.57
CA ILE A 858 -20.42 1.83 -25.64
C ILE A 858 -20.57 2.58 -26.97
N TRP A 859 -19.48 2.74 -27.70
CA TRP A 859 -19.40 3.47 -28.97
C TRP A 859 -19.40 2.51 -30.15
N TYR A 860 -20.37 2.66 -31.04
CA TYR A 860 -20.62 1.77 -32.17
C TYR A 860 -20.64 2.54 -33.49
N THR A 861 -19.83 2.09 -34.46
CA THR A 861 -19.91 2.56 -35.85
C THR A 861 -20.51 1.48 -36.74
N ARG A 862 -21.58 1.82 -37.50
CA ARG A 862 -22.23 0.89 -38.43
C ARG A 862 -21.67 1.06 -39.84
N ASN A 863 -21.02 0.06 -40.42
CA ASN A 863 -20.40 0.17 -41.75
C ASN A 863 -21.03 -0.73 -42.84
N VAL A 864 -20.90 -0.34 -44.11
CA VAL A 864 -21.37 -1.14 -45.26
C VAL A 864 -20.33 -2.18 -45.61
N VAL A 865 -20.72 -3.45 -45.79
CA VAL A 865 -19.88 -4.43 -46.49
C VAL A 865 -20.18 -4.34 -48.00
N THR A 866 -19.58 -3.37 -48.68
CA THR A 866 -19.57 -3.34 -50.15
C THR A 866 -18.66 -4.45 -50.66
N GLY A 867 -19.24 -5.50 -51.25
CA GLY A 867 -18.56 -6.75 -51.55
C GLY A 867 -17.57 -6.71 -52.72
N THR A 868 -16.35 -6.22 -52.48
CA THR A 868 -15.14 -6.60 -53.22
C THR A 868 -13.92 -6.54 -52.30
N GLN A 869 -13.13 -7.61 -52.28
CA GLN A 869 -12.04 -7.91 -51.34
C GLN A 869 -12.50 -8.14 -49.89
N ALA A 870 -12.00 -9.23 -49.29
CA ALA A 870 -12.18 -9.51 -47.87
C ALA A 870 -11.16 -8.70 -47.07
N ALA A 871 -11.60 -7.57 -46.52
CA ALA A 871 -10.79 -6.78 -45.59
C ALA A 871 -10.63 -7.55 -44.27
N GLN A 872 -9.45 -8.11 -44.04
CA GLN A 872 -9.03 -8.64 -42.74
C GLN A 872 -9.07 -7.54 -41.66
N PRO A 873 -9.33 -7.86 -40.38
CA PRO A 873 -9.37 -6.88 -39.31
C PRO A 873 -7.97 -6.29 -39.09
N SER A 874 -7.75 -5.06 -39.56
CA SER A 874 -6.46 -4.39 -39.53
C SER A 874 -6.15 -3.81 -38.14
N LEU A 875 -5.62 -4.62 -37.23
CA LEU A 875 -4.88 -4.12 -36.06
C LEU A 875 -3.49 -4.75 -35.98
N ALA A 876 -2.56 -4.06 -36.65
CA ALA A 876 -1.09 -4.14 -36.59
C ALA A 876 -0.42 -5.39 -35.99
N LEU A 877 0.37 -6.08 -36.84
CA LEU A 877 1.55 -6.83 -36.40
C LEU A 877 2.54 -5.84 -35.76
N GLN A 878 2.79 -5.95 -34.46
CA GLN A 878 3.66 -5.03 -33.71
C GLN A 878 4.86 -5.78 -33.09
N VAL A 879 5.97 -5.07 -32.89
CA VAL A 879 7.12 -5.58 -32.13
C VAL A 879 7.68 -4.47 -31.26
N PHE A 880 7.88 -4.75 -29.97
CA PHE A 880 8.32 -3.77 -28.97
C PHE A 880 9.21 -4.42 -27.88
N PRO A 881 10.28 -3.77 -27.40
CA PRO A 881 10.85 -2.52 -27.89
C PRO A 881 11.38 -2.65 -29.34
N ASN A 882 11.40 -1.52 -30.04
CA ASN A 882 11.86 -1.38 -31.42
C ASN A 882 12.15 0.11 -31.71
N PRO A 883 13.42 0.58 -31.68
CA PRO A 883 14.66 -0.21 -31.62
C PRO A 883 14.81 -1.02 -30.32
N THR A 884 15.61 -2.08 -30.34
CA THR A 884 15.90 -2.94 -29.18
C THR A 884 17.39 -3.15 -28.94
N THR A 885 17.78 -3.15 -27.67
CA THR A 885 19.10 -3.55 -27.16
C THR A 885 19.09 -4.99 -26.59
N GLY A 886 17.97 -5.68 -26.69
CA GLY A 886 17.73 -6.99 -26.05
C GLY A 886 16.62 -7.77 -26.74
N ASN A 887 15.87 -8.57 -26.00
CA ASN A 887 14.72 -9.30 -26.52
C ASN A 887 13.50 -8.38 -26.71
N SER A 888 12.67 -8.68 -27.70
CA SER A 888 11.43 -7.92 -27.98
C SER A 888 10.21 -8.83 -27.96
N THR A 889 9.04 -8.28 -27.67
CA THR A 889 7.75 -8.97 -27.78
C THR A 889 7.13 -8.67 -29.15
N LEU A 890 6.83 -9.71 -29.91
CA LEU A 890 5.97 -9.67 -31.09
C LEU A 890 4.51 -9.81 -30.65
N SER A 891 3.61 -9.00 -31.20
CA SER A 891 2.16 -9.10 -31.02
C SER A 891 1.47 -9.23 -32.37
N TYR A 892 0.59 -10.23 -32.52
CA TYR A 892 -0.17 -10.49 -33.75
C TYR A 892 -1.60 -10.93 -33.44
N TYR A 893 -2.46 -10.93 -34.46
CA TYR A 893 -3.85 -11.37 -34.37
C TYR A 893 -4.13 -12.46 -35.41
N LEU A 894 -5.01 -13.39 -35.07
CA LEU A 894 -5.56 -14.43 -35.95
C LEU A 894 -7.08 -14.28 -36.08
N SER A 895 -7.57 -14.09 -37.30
CA SER A 895 -9.00 -13.96 -37.60
C SER A 895 -9.78 -15.28 -37.49
N ALA A 896 -9.08 -16.41 -37.57
CA ALA A 896 -9.59 -17.77 -37.41
C ALA A 896 -8.57 -18.60 -36.62
N ALA A 897 -8.95 -19.78 -36.13
CA ALA A 897 -8.00 -20.71 -35.55
C ALA A 897 -7.30 -21.49 -36.68
N GLU A 898 -5.98 -21.31 -36.87
CA GLU A 898 -5.24 -21.78 -38.05
C GLU A 898 -3.73 -22.02 -37.74
N PRO A 899 -2.99 -22.78 -38.59
CA PRO A 899 -1.56 -22.99 -38.41
C PRO A 899 -0.71 -21.78 -38.84
N VAL A 900 0.14 -21.30 -37.93
CA VAL A 900 1.00 -20.13 -38.10
C VAL A 900 2.47 -20.55 -38.25
N THR A 901 3.20 -19.87 -39.11
CA THR A 901 4.68 -19.92 -39.17
C THR A 901 5.24 -18.51 -38.97
N ILE A 902 6.23 -18.35 -38.09
CA ILE A 902 6.84 -17.06 -37.76
C ILE A 902 8.35 -17.19 -37.89
N ASP A 903 8.91 -16.51 -38.90
CA ASP A 903 10.34 -16.42 -39.14
C ASP A 903 10.87 -15.03 -38.77
N VAL A 904 12.15 -14.95 -38.44
CA VAL A 904 12.91 -13.71 -38.45
C VAL A 904 13.97 -13.81 -39.53
N LEU A 905 13.98 -12.84 -40.44
CA LEU A 905 14.86 -12.74 -41.58
C LEU A 905 15.87 -11.61 -41.39
N ASP A 906 17.06 -11.75 -41.95
CA ASP A 906 18.01 -10.63 -42.06
C ASP A 906 17.64 -9.68 -43.22
N ALA A 907 18.39 -8.58 -43.35
CA ALA A 907 18.24 -7.60 -44.44
C ALA A 907 18.47 -8.18 -45.86
N MET A 908 18.94 -9.42 -45.99
CA MET A 908 19.14 -10.14 -47.25
C MET A 908 18.04 -11.19 -47.49
N GLY A 909 17.04 -11.27 -46.61
CA GLY A 909 15.90 -12.20 -46.69
C GLY A 909 16.20 -13.62 -46.20
N ARG A 910 17.36 -13.87 -45.58
CA ARG A 910 17.77 -15.19 -45.07
C ARG A 910 17.20 -15.40 -43.67
N THR A 911 16.64 -16.58 -43.39
CA THR A 911 16.12 -16.90 -42.05
C THR A 911 17.24 -16.97 -41.02
N VAL A 912 17.11 -16.16 -39.97
CA VAL A 912 17.97 -16.10 -38.78
C VAL A 912 17.46 -17.06 -37.71
N THR A 913 16.14 -17.11 -37.52
CA THR A 913 15.47 -18.08 -36.64
C THR A 913 13.99 -18.22 -37.04
N THR A 914 13.36 -19.31 -36.62
CA THR A 914 11.92 -19.58 -36.78
C THR A 914 11.32 -19.77 -35.39
N LEU A 915 10.46 -18.84 -34.97
CA LEU A 915 9.85 -18.77 -33.63
C LEU A 915 8.58 -19.65 -33.51
N ARG A 916 7.93 -19.93 -34.65
CA ARG A 916 6.81 -20.87 -34.83
C ARG A 916 6.92 -21.53 -36.19
N GLN A 917 6.64 -22.83 -36.29
CA GLN A 917 6.57 -23.54 -37.57
C GLN A 917 5.30 -24.39 -37.62
N GLN A 918 4.32 -23.98 -38.43
CA GLN A 918 3.03 -24.65 -38.60
C GLN A 918 2.30 -24.97 -37.28
N VAL A 919 2.42 -24.08 -36.28
CA VAL A 919 1.79 -24.26 -34.97
C VAL A 919 0.34 -23.79 -35.05
N TYR A 920 -0.59 -24.68 -34.70
CA TYR A 920 -2.02 -24.37 -34.72
C TYR A 920 -2.39 -23.50 -33.51
N GLU A 921 -2.85 -22.27 -33.75
CA GLU A 921 -3.17 -21.29 -32.71
C GLU A 921 -4.63 -20.81 -32.88
N ALA A 922 -5.27 -20.40 -31.77
CA ALA A 922 -6.70 -20.04 -31.76
C ALA A 922 -6.96 -18.65 -32.36
N SER A 923 -8.19 -18.38 -32.82
CA SER A 923 -8.60 -17.02 -33.22
C SER A 923 -8.50 -16.05 -32.04
N GLY A 924 -7.82 -14.93 -32.21
CA GLY A 924 -7.53 -13.97 -31.13
C GLY A 924 -6.15 -13.32 -31.25
N SER A 925 -5.77 -12.56 -30.22
CA SER A 925 -4.45 -11.93 -30.10
C SER A 925 -3.44 -12.88 -29.47
N HIS A 926 -2.22 -12.88 -30.00
CA HIS A 926 -1.10 -13.69 -29.54
C HIS A 926 0.14 -12.83 -29.31
N THR A 927 0.99 -13.24 -28.38
CA THR A 927 2.29 -12.61 -28.10
C THR A 927 3.40 -13.66 -28.10
N LEU A 928 4.60 -13.25 -28.54
CA LEU A 928 5.75 -14.15 -28.68
C LEU A 928 7.07 -13.42 -28.48
N THR A 929 7.97 -13.98 -27.67
CA THR A 929 9.30 -13.43 -27.46
C THR A 929 10.18 -13.64 -28.68
N VAL A 930 10.81 -12.55 -29.13
CA VAL A 930 11.82 -12.47 -30.18
C VAL A 930 13.19 -12.39 -29.48
N PRO A 931 14.04 -13.44 -29.58
CA PRO A 931 15.29 -13.53 -28.81
C PRO A 931 16.43 -12.73 -29.47
N SER A 932 16.23 -11.42 -29.61
CA SER A 932 17.10 -10.50 -30.35
C SER A 932 18.35 -10.02 -29.59
N GLU A 933 18.51 -10.36 -28.30
CA GLU A 933 19.66 -9.94 -27.48
C GLU A 933 21.04 -10.34 -28.07
N GLN A 934 21.11 -11.46 -28.81
CA GLN A 934 22.36 -12.02 -29.34
C GLN A 934 22.61 -11.64 -30.81
N TRP A 935 21.77 -10.78 -31.39
CA TRP A 935 21.87 -10.41 -32.81
C TRP A 935 22.67 -9.13 -33.01
N GLN A 936 23.46 -9.09 -34.08
CA GLN A 936 24.28 -7.91 -34.41
C GLN A 936 23.40 -6.70 -34.74
N SER A 937 23.89 -5.49 -34.41
CA SER A 937 23.20 -4.23 -34.69
C SER A 937 22.86 -4.11 -36.18
N GLY A 938 21.56 -4.04 -36.50
CA GLY A 938 21.07 -4.25 -37.86
C GLY A 938 19.54 -4.28 -37.98
N VAL A 939 19.08 -4.31 -39.24
CA VAL A 939 17.66 -4.38 -39.58
C VAL A 939 17.27 -5.84 -39.87
N TYR A 940 16.24 -6.30 -39.16
CA TYR A 940 15.63 -7.61 -39.31
C TYR A 940 14.16 -7.47 -39.72
N LEU A 941 13.61 -8.50 -40.37
CA LEU A 941 12.21 -8.58 -40.77
C LEU A 941 11.56 -9.80 -40.14
N ILE A 942 10.59 -9.58 -39.25
CA ILE A 942 9.75 -10.64 -38.72
C ILE A 942 8.65 -10.93 -39.75
N ARG A 943 8.58 -12.16 -40.24
CA ARG A 943 7.62 -12.65 -41.23
C ARG A 943 6.64 -13.60 -40.54
N VAL A 944 5.35 -13.23 -40.54
CA VAL A 944 4.26 -14.08 -40.05
C VAL A 944 3.47 -14.61 -41.25
N LEU A 945 3.37 -15.92 -41.38
CA LEU A 945 2.55 -16.62 -42.38
C LEU A 945 1.32 -17.23 -41.70
N GLN A 946 0.14 -16.96 -42.26
CA GLN A 946 -1.18 -17.39 -41.78
C GLN A 946 -1.94 -17.96 -42.99
N GLY A 947 -2.00 -19.28 -43.13
CA GLY A 947 -2.53 -19.93 -44.32
C GLY A 947 -1.78 -19.53 -45.60
N SER A 948 -2.37 -18.64 -46.41
CA SER A 948 -1.76 -18.05 -47.61
C SER A 948 -1.39 -16.57 -47.47
N GLN A 949 -1.69 -15.93 -46.33
CA GLN A 949 -1.32 -14.55 -46.03
C GLN A 949 0.10 -14.48 -45.47
N VAL A 950 0.83 -13.41 -45.79
CA VAL A 950 2.18 -13.15 -45.27
C VAL A 950 2.32 -11.69 -44.88
N THR A 951 2.52 -11.44 -43.58
CA THR A 951 2.71 -10.10 -43.01
C THR A 951 4.17 -9.94 -42.56
N TYR A 952 4.74 -8.75 -42.76
CA TYR A 952 6.10 -8.41 -42.34
C TYR A 952 6.10 -7.25 -41.35
N GLN A 953 6.96 -7.31 -40.34
CA GLN A 953 7.24 -6.20 -39.43
C GLN A 953 8.75 -6.01 -39.26
N ARG A 954 9.21 -4.75 -39.34
CA ARG A 954 10.64 -4.42 -39.22
C ARG A 954 11.06 -4.32 -37.76
N LEU A 955 12.11 -5.03 -37.38
CA LEU A 955 12.80 -4.87 -36.10
C LEU A 955 14.18 -4.23 -36.35
N LEU A 956 14.53 -3.18 -35.59
CA LEU A 956 15.87 -2.62 -35.54
C LEU A 956 16.56 -3.06 -34.25
N VAL A 957 17.61 -3.86 -34.37
CA VAL A 957 18.48 -4.24 -33.24
C VAL A 957 19.64 -3.25 -33.17
N THR A 958 19.95 -2.81 -31.96
CA THR A 958 21.05 -1.90 -31.65
C THR A 958 21.75 -2.39 -30.38
N GLN A 959 22.81 -3.18 -30.56
CA GLN A 959 23.89 -3.30 -29.56
C GLN A 959 24.82 -2.08 -29.68
#